data_AF-A0A1B7U301-F1
#
_entry.id   AF-A0A1B7U301-F1
#
_cell.length_a   1.000
_cell.length_b   1.000
_cell.length_c   1.000
_cell.angle_alpha   90.00
_cell.angle_beta   90.00
_cell.angle_gamma   90.00
#
_symmetry.space_group_name_H-M   'P 1'
#
loop_
_entity.id
_entity.type
_entity.pdbx_description
1 polymer ?
#
loop_
_entity_poly.entity_id
_entity_poly.type
_entity_poly.pdbx_seq_one_letter_code
_entity_poly.pdbx_strand_id
1 'polypeptide(L)'
;MKIPGVSSVVAGVAGGAAQAVRAGVSTAAGAAGALQMLASPVTELAGPVIQSVAQTTGRAIGLDSSSNGSPAAILPPVRWNSGQRVHLDLDPLLPFPRWHEYAPAVEEPVRRIPGVTKAHVEGSLGRLVVELSDDADNDAVLDEVRTTVSSIASDITWSKSESPPLSAPFADPGNPLAILVPLTAAAMDLVAMGAAVTGWVTRLPAAPQTTRAAAALINHQPRMVSILEARLGRVGTDIALAATTAAAHGLTQSFGTPMLDLTQRTLQVSEASAHRRVWRDREPQLASPDRPQAPVVPVISSAKSEVPRHSWAAAAAGEASHVVVGGTIDAAMDKAKGSMAGPVESYVDSAANGSLIAAVSALVAGGGTENAAAAIEAGVPRAAHMGRQAFAAILGRGLANSGQLVLDPGALRRLDRVKVVVIDGAALRGDHRAVLHVRGDAPGWDDDRVYEVADALLHGEEAPEPDPDELPATGARLRWVRTQGSSATPAQGLESADLIVDGECVGSVDVGWEVDPYAIPLFQTANRTGARVVLRHVAGTEDLAASVGTTHPPGTPLLNVVRELRADRGPVLLITALHRDFASTDTLAALAIADVGVALDDPRAATAWTADIITGTDLADAVRILSAIPVARSASESAVHLAQGGTTLAGLLLVTGEQEAGTSPVSFRRWLNPVNAAAATALVAGSFSATRVLRLPDPTPQPLTAWHALDPEIVYSRLAGGARPMAVETESSWRRRLDDLTYSPALEPLRKPLHNVARLASATQTELADPLTPILAVGAAASAIVGSNIDALLVAGVMTVNAITGGVQRLRAESAAAELFAEQDQLVRRVVIPAVATTRRRLEAARHATRTATVSAKSLRPGDVIDLAAPEVVPADARLLIAEDLEVDESLLTGESLPVDKQVDPVAVNDPDRASMLFEGSTIVAGHARAIVVATGVGTAAHRAISAVADVETAAGIQARLRELTSKVLPLTLAGGATVSALALLRRAPLRQAVADGVAIAVAAVPEGLPLVATLSQLSAAQRLTARGALVRAPRTIEALGRVDTVCFDKTGTLTENRLRVVCAVPEDVNPHDPFPKLTDPESAGLLRAAARASAQPQEGQGHAHATDEAILTAASSLNGHSDSDWAMLAEVPFESSRGFAAAIGTVGHDNGHPADAPVLVLKGAPEVILPRCKFADPEADQERAEAVVHGLAEQGLRVLAVAQRGWKHETDDDDTDADAVDAAAKNL
;
A
#
# COMPACT_ATOMS: atom_id res chain seq x y z
N MET A 1 36.65 -39.26 7.03
CA MET A 1 36.61 -40.73 6.84
C MET A 1 35.74 -41.05 5.63
N LYS A 2 36.29 -41.62 4.55
CA LYS A 2 35.52 -42.11 3.40
C LYS A 2 35.02 -43.52 3.74
N ILE A 3 33.72 -43.67 3.96
CA ILE A 3 33.09 -44.98 4.17
C ILE A 3 32.95 -45.65 2.78
N PRO A 4 33.59 -46.81 2.52
CA PRO A 4 33.41 -47.54 1.27
C PRO A 4 32.06 -48.24 1.27
N GLY A 5 31.26 -48.07 0.20
CA GLY A 5 29.97 -48.78 0.02
C GLY A 5 28.76 -47.91 -0.29
N VAL A 6 28.86 -46.58 -0.22
CA VAL A 6 27.73 -45.68 -0.53
C VAL A 6 27.51 -45.55 -2.05
N SER A 7 28.55 -45.65 -2.87
CA SER A 7 28.43 -45.55 -4.34
C SER A 7 27.71 -46.74 -4.98
N SER A 8 27.83 -47.94 -4.42
CA SER A 8 27.12 -49.14 -4.91
C SER A 8 25.66 -49.17 -4.49
N VAL A 9 25.32 -48.63 -3.30
CA VAL A 9 23.93 -48.48 -2.85
C VAL A 9 23.22 -47.38 -3.64
N VAL A 10 23.87 -46.26 -3.92
CA VAL A 10 23.29 -45.15 -4.72
C VAL A 10 23.14 -45.54 -6.21
N ALA A 11 24.07 -46.32 -6.76
CA ALA A 11 23.92 -46.88 -8.12
C ALA A 11 22.81 -47.94 -8.19
N GLY A 12 22.66 -48.75 -7.13
CA GLY A 12 21.57 -49.73 -6.99
C GLY A 12 20.19 -49.08 -6.80
N VAL A 13 20.10 -47.93 -6.15
CA VAL A 13 18.85 -47.17 -5.98
C VAL A 13 18.48 -46.41 -7.26
N ALA A 14 19.43 -45.85 -8.00
CA ALA A 14 19.16 -45.20 -9.29
C ALA A 14 18.81 -46.20 -10.41
N GLY A 15 19.51 -47.36 -10.45
CA GLY A 15 19.14 -48.47 -11.32
C GLY A 15 17.82 -49.12 -10.91
N GLY A 16 17.59 -49.27 -9.61
CA GLY A 16 16.36 -49.80 -9.02
C GLY A 16 15.15 -48.88 -9.24
N ALA A 17 15.31 -47.56 -9.26
CA ALA A 17 14.24 -46.61 -9.58
C ALA A 17 13.87 -46.66 -11.08
N ALA A 18 14.84 -46.71 -11.98
CA ALA A 18 14.59 -46.90 -13.42
C ALA A 18 13.96 -48.26 -13.73
N GLN A 19 14.35 -49.30 -12.96
CA GLN A 19 13.81 -50.65 -13.06
C GLN A 19 12.47 -50.80 -12.33
N ALA A 20 12.17 -50.01 -11.30
CA ALA A 20 10.87 -49.92 -10.62
C ALA A 20 9.86 -49.08 -11.41
N VAL A 21 10.30 -48.11 -12.21
CA VAL A 21 9.47 -47.40 -13.19
C VAL A 21 9.15 -48.32 -14.38
N ARG A 22 10.13 -49.07 -14.90
CA ARG A 22 9.86 -50.11 -15.92
C ARG A 22 9.07 -51.30 -15.37
N ALA A 23 9.33 -51.71 -14.13
CA ALA A 23 8.59 -52.78 -13.46
C ALA A 23 7.20 -52.30 -13.06
N GLY A 24 6.99 -51.06 -12.63
CA GLY A 24 5.66 -50.50 -12.35
C GLY A 24 4.80 -50.40 -13.61
N VAL A 25 5.41 -50.06 -14.75
CA VAL A 25 4.74 -50.03 -16.06
C VAL A 25 4.50 -51.44 -16.62
N SER A 26 5.37 -52.42 -16.34
CA SER A 26 5.20 -53.82 -16.80
C SER A 26 4.47 -54.75 -15.81
N THR A 27 4.38 -54.41 -14.52
CA THR A 27 3.57 -55.12 -13.52
C THR A 27 2.11 -54.68 -13.52
N ALA A 28 1.81 -53.49 -14.06
CA ALA A 28 0.45 -53.13 -14.47
C ALA A 28 -0.09 -54.02 -15.61
N ALA A 29 0.79 -54.64 -16.40
CA ALA A 29 0.43 -55.62 -17.42
C ALA A 29 0.47 -57.08 -16.91
N GLY A 30 1.14 -57.35 -15.78
CA GLY A 30 1.36 -58.70 -15.23
C GLY A 30 0.28 -59.22 -14.28
N ALA A 31 -0.69 -58.39 -13.87
CA ALA A 31 -1.83 -58.77 -13.04
C ALA A 31 -3.15 -58.86 -13.83
N ALA A 32 -3.07 -59.18 -15.12
CA ALA A 32 -4.19 -59.16 -16.06
C ALA A 32 -5.15 -60.38 -15.98
N GLY A 33 -5.09 -61.21 -14.93
CA GLY A 33 -5.93 -62.40 -14.80
C GLY A 33 -7.28 -62.21 -14.08
N ALA A 34 -7.45 -61.13 -13.30
CA ALA A 34 -8.62 -60.97 -12.42
C ALA A 34 -9.27 -59.58 -12.43
N LEU A 35 -8.71 -58.60 -13.16
CA LEU A 35 -9.14 -57.19 -13.12
C LEU A 35 -9.94 -56.71 -14.35
N GLN A 36 -10.31 -57.62 -15.26
CA GLN A 36 -10.88 -57.26 -16.56
C GLN A 36 -12.37 -56.84 -16.54
N MET A 37 -13.02 -56.78 -15.36
CA MET A 37 -14.44 -56.40 -15.25
C MET A 37 -14.72 -55.04 -14.61
N LEU A 38 -13.72 -54.28 -14.13
CA LEU A 38 -13.94 -52.98 -13.49
C LEU A 38 -13.06 -51.83 -14.02
N ALA A 39 -12.19 -52.08 -15.01
CA ALA A 39 -11.18 -51.12 -15.46
C ALA A 39 -11.59 -50.18 -16.62
N SER A 40 -12.75 -50.35 -17.26
CA SER A 40 -13.02 -49.66 -18.54
C SER A 40 -13.12 -48.11 -18.47
N PRO A 41 -13.73 -47.48 -17.45
CA PRO A 41 -13.92 -46.02 -17.52
C PRO A 41 -12.66 -45.22 -17.17
N VAL A 42 -11.68 -45.79 -16.45
CA VAL A 42 -10.47 -45.04 -16.00
C VAL A 42 -9.33 -45.13 -17.01
N THR A 43 -9.17 -46.27 -17.70
CA THR A 43 -8.13 -46.43 -18.72
C THR A 43 -8.44 -45.70 -20.03
N GLU A 44 -9.72 -45.55 -20.40
CA GLU A 44 -10.13 -44.77 -21.59
C GLU A 44 -9.98 -43.26 -21.39
N LEU A 45 -10.15 -42.75 -20.16
CA LEU A 45 -10.01 -41.33 -19.85
C LEU A 45 -8.55 -40.86 -19.66
N ALA A 46 -7.66 -41.74 -19.17
CA ALA A 46 -6.27 -41.38 -18.87
C ALA A 46 -5.27 -41.70 -19.99
N GLY A 47 -5.54 -42.70 -20.83
CA GLY A 47 -4.64 -43.16 -21.90
C GLY A 47 -4.18 -42.06 -22.89
N PRO A 48 -5.11 -41.26 -23.45
CA PRO A 48 -4.76 -40.19 -24.39
C PRO A 48 -3.94 -39.06 -23.75
N VAL A 49 -4.23 -38.73 -22.49
CA VAL A 49 -3.54 -37.66 -21.74
C VAL A 49 -2.12 -38.10 -21.37
N ILE A 50 -1.95 -39.33 -20.89
CA ILE A 50 -0.63 -39.89 -20.53
C ILE A 50 0.25 -40.04 -21.78
N GLN A 51 -0.32 -40.46 -22.91
CA GLN A 51 0.42 -40.64 -24.16
C GLN A 51 0.76 -39.30 -24.84
N SER A 52 -0.16 -38.33 -24.82
CA SER A 52 0.08 -36.95 -25.25
C SER A 52 1.16 -36.30 -24.40
N VAL A 53 1.06 -36.40 -23.07
CA VAL A 53 2.07 -35.90 -22.13
C VAL A 53 3.40 -36.59 -22.37
N ALA A 54 3.47 -37.92 -22.47
CA ALA A 54 4.73 -38.63 -22.70
C ALA A 54 5.40 -38.24 -24.03
N GLN A 55 4.63 -38.03 -25.10
CA GLN A 55 5.15 -37.61 -26.40
C GLN A 55 5.59 -36.14 -26.41
N THR A 56 4.83 -35.25 -25.75
CA THR A 56 5.14 -33.82 -25.69
C THR A 56 6.29 -33.54 -24.73
N THR A 57 6.34 -34.25 -23.61
CA THR A 57 7.42 -34.23 -22.62
C THR A 57 8.68 -34.92 -23.14
N GLY A 58 8.56 -36.00 -23.93
CA GLY A 58 9.70 -36.61 -24.65
C GLY A 58 10.36 -35.66 -25.66
N ARG A 59 9.55 -34.89 -26.40
CA ARG A 59 10.03 -33.81 -27.30
C ARG A 59 10.62 -32.63 -26.53
N ALA A 60 10.04 -32.24 -25.40
CA ALA A 60 10.54 -31.13 -24.58
C ALA A 60 11.81 -31.46 -23.77
N ILE A 61 12.08 -32.73 -23.47
CA ILE A 61 13.27 -33.19 -22.73
C ILE A 61 14.40 -33.65 -23.70
N GLY A 62 14.21 -33.56 -25.02
CA GLY A 62 15.27 -33.88 -25.98
C GLY A 62 15.68 -35.36 -26.01
N LEU A 63 14.75 -36.27 -25.69
CA LEU A 63 15.03 -37.72 -25.66
C LEU A 63 14.99 -38.39 -27.05
N ASP A 64 14.71 -37.64 -28.12
CA ASP A 64 14.92 -38.10 -29.49
C ASP A 64 16.34 -37.74 -29.97
N SER A 65 17.36 -38.37 -29.38
CA SER A 65 18.66 -38.46 -30.05
C SER A 65 18.58 -39.58 -31.09
N SER A 66 18.09 -39.24 -32.28
CA SER A 66 18.28 -40.09 -33.45
C SER A 66 19.77 -40.20 -33.69
N SER A 67 20.34 -41.35 -33.36
CA SER A 67 21.71 -41.73 -33.69
C SER A 67 21.84 -41.85 -35.21
N ASN A 68 22.26 -40.79 -35.89
CA ASN A 68 22.95 -40.85 -37.18
C ASN A 68 23.80 -39.60 -37.37
N GLY A 69 25.10 -39.81 -37.56
CA GLY A 69 26.17 -38.80 -37.46
C GLY A 69 26.25 -37.79 -38.59
N SER A 70 25.24 -36.92 -38.71
CA SER A 70 25.38 -35.62 -39.36
C SER A 70 25.02 -34.54 -38.33
N PRO A 71 25.73 -33.41 -38.25
CA PRO A 71 25.30 -32.31 -37.39
C PRO A 71 23.94 -31.83 -37.92
N ALA A 72 22.86 -32.18 -37.22
CA ALA A 72 21.53 -31.71 -37.56
C ALA A 72 21.52 -30.19 -37.45
N ALA A 73 20.98 -29.52 -38.46
CA ALA A 73 20.75 -28.08 -38.40
C ALA A 73 19.93 -27.77 -37.14
N ILE A 74 20.46 -26.92 -36.26
CA ILE A 74 19.75 -26.49 -35.07
C ILE A 74 18.61 -25.59 -35.57
N LEU A 75 17.37 -26.03 -35.42
CA LEU A 75 16.19 -25.23 -35.76
C LEU A 75 15.81 -24.36 -34.55
N PRO A 76 15.37 -23.11 -34.75
CA PRO A 76 14.92 -22.27 -33.64
C PRO A 76 13.70 -22.91 -32.98
N PRO A 77 13.69 -23.10 -31.65
CA PRO A 77 12.55 -23.66 -30.96
C PRO A 77 11.41 -22.64 -30.89
N VAL A 78 10.18 -23.12 -31.05
CA VAL A 78 8.96 -22.33 -30.85
C VAL A 78 8.75 -22.16 -29.36
N ARG A 79 8.81 -20.92 -28.85
CA ARG A 79 8.60 -20.60 -27.44
C ARG A 79 7.14 -20.30 -27.13
N TRP A 80 6.47 -19.64 -28.06
CA TRP A 80 5.08 -19.26 -27.93
C TRP A 80 4.36 -19.36 -29.26
N ASN A 81 3.10 -19.80 -29.23
CA ASN A 81 2.22 -19.85 -30.39
C ASN A 81 0.77 -19.57 -29.93
N SER A 82 0.13 -18.62 -30.58
CA SER A 82 -1.27 -18.21 -30.36
C SER A 82 -2.18 -18.45 -31.58
N GLY A 83 -1.77 -19.33 -32.50
CA GLY A 83 -2.43 -19.60 -33.78
C GLY A 83 -1.86 -18.70 -34.87
N GLN A 84 -2.17 -17.41 -34.80
CA GLN A 84 -1.75 -16.42 -35.81
C GLN A 84 -0.42 -15.74 -35.48
N ARG A 85 0.05 -15.80 -34.23
CA ARG A 85 1.30 -15.14 -33.82
C ARG A 85 2.22 -16.11 -33.10
N VAL A 86 3.47 -16.21 -33.56
CA VAL A 86 4.46 -17.21 -33.15
C VAL A 86 5.77 -16.54 -32.76
N HIS A 87 6.38 -16.99 -31.66
CA HIS A 87 7.70 -16.53 -31.22
C HIS A 87 8.71 -17.66 -31.35
N LEU A 88 9.78 -17.39 -32.10
CA LEU A 88 10.91 -18.28 -32.31
C LEU A 88 12.12 -17.77 -31.52
N ASP A 89 12.75 -18.66 -30.76
CA ASP A 89 13.93 -18.34 -29.97
C ASP A 89 15.18 -18.26 -30.85
N LEU A 90 15.89 -17.13 -30.79
CA LEU A 90 17.12 -16.91 -31.55
C LEU A 90 18.39 -17.23 -30.74
N ASP A 91 18.30 -17.37 -29.40
CA ASP A 91 19.43 -17.67 -28.52
C ASP A 91 20.29 -18.88 -28.97
N PRO A 92 19.70 -20.00 -29.44
CA PRO A 92 20.48 -21.17 -29.86
C PRO A 92 21.28 -20.95 -31.15
N LEU A 93 21.00 -19.87 -31.88
CA LEU A 93 21.44 -19.66 -33.26
C LEU A 93 22.29 -18.40 -33.45
N LEU A 94 21.99 -17.33 -32.71
CA LEU A 94 22.67 -16.04 -32.83
C LEU A 94 23.31 -15.63 -31.49
N PRO A 95 24.51 -15.05 -31.52
CA PRO A 95 25.21 -14.65 -30.31
C PRO A 95 24.53 -13.44 -29.63
N PHE A 96 24.05 -13.64 -28.41
CA PHE A 96 23.69 -12.57 -27.47
C PHE A 96 24.90 -11.66 -27.15
N PRO A 97 24.74 -10.33 -26.90
CA PRO A 97 23.51 -9.52 -26.85
C PRO A 97 23.21 -8.72 -28.14
N ARG A 98 23.79 -9.09 -29.28
CA ARG A 98 23.78 -8.26 -30.51
C ARG A 98 22.65 -8.60 -31.48
N TRP A 99 21.50 -9.10 -31.00
CA TRP A 99 20.39 -9.52 -31.87
C TRP A 99 19.85 -8.39 -32.75
N HIS A 100 19.76 -7.17 -32.21
CA HIS A 100 19.31 -5.98 -32.94
C HIS A 100 20.17 -5.66 -34.17
N GLU A 101 21.45 -6.01 -34.18
CA GLU A 101 22.33 -5.81 -35.33
C GLU A 101 22.04 -6.79 -36.46
N TYR A 102 21.52 -7.97 -36.13
CA TYR A 102 21.17 -9.02 -37.08
C TYR A 102 19.68 -9.00 -37.44
N ALA A 103 18.86 -8.17 -36.77
CA ALA A 103 17.42 -8.08 -37.00
C ALA A 103 17.05 -7.82 -38.47
N PRO A 104 17.63 -6.84 -39.19
CA PRO A 104 17.29 -6.62 -40.60
C PRO A 104 17.64 -7.81 -41.50
N ALA A 105 18.70 -8.55 -41.17
CA ALA A 105 19.15 -9.71 -41.93
C ALA A 105 18.24 -10.94 -41.76
N VAL A 106 17.54 -11.05 -40.62
CA VAL A 106 16.60 -12.14 -40.32
C VAL A 106 15.18 -11.78 -40.72
N GLU A 107 14.72 -10.56 -40.44
CA GLU A 107 13.33 -10.14 -40.69
C GLU A 107 12.97 -10.10 -42.17
N GLU A 108 13.87 -9.56 -43.00
CA GLU A 108 13.57 -9.31 -44.40
C GLU A 108 13.36 -10.60 -45.22
N PRO A 109 14.18 -11.65 -45.08
CA PRO A 109 13.91 -12.95 -45.70
C PRO A 109 12.62 -13.60 -45.19
N VAL A 110 12.34 -13.50 -43.88
CA VAL A 110 11.15 -14.09 -43.26
C VAL A 110 9.87 -13.39 -43.73
N ARG A 111 9.88 -12.06 -43.89
CA ARG A 111 8.76 -11.29 -44.45
C ARG A 111 8.41 -11.65 -45.90
N ARG A 112 9.31 -12.29 -46.64
CA ARG A 112 9.07 -12.71 -48.04
C ARG A 112 8.39 -14.08 -48.15
N ILE A 113 8.28 -14.83 -47.07
CA ILE A 113 7.65 -16.15 -47.06
C ILE A 113 6.13 -15.97 -47.23
N PRO A 114 5.49 -16.62 -48.23
CA PRO A 114 4.04 -16.57 -48.41
C PRO A 114 3.31 -17.05 -47.15
N GLY A 115 2.37 -16.24 -46.66
CA GLY A 115 1.62 -16.53 -45.43
C GLY A 115 2.16 -15.83 -44.17
N VAL A 116 3.28 -15.11 -44.25
CA VAL A 116 3.77 -14.21 -43.20
C VAL A 116 3.28 -12.78 -43.45
N THR A 117 2.50 -12.23 -42.51
CA THR A 117 1.98 -10.86 -42.57
C THR A 117 2.97 -9.84 -42.01
N LYS A 118 3.60 -10.17 -40.88
CA LYS A 118 4.65 -9.36 -40.26
C LYS A 118 5.71 -10.26 -39.64
N ALA A 119 6.95 -9.82 -39.66
CA ALA A 119 8.02 -10.42 -38.89
C ALA A 119 8.94 -9.33 -38.35
N HIS A 120 9.27 -9.41 -37.06
CA HIS A 120 10.22 -8.51 -36.41
C HIS A 120 11.01 -9.26 -35.32
N VAL A 121 12.24 -8.83 -35.07
CA VAL A 121 13.03 -9.34 -33.94
C VAL A 121 12.79 -8.45 -32.73
N GLU A 122 12.19 -9.01 -31.69
CA GLU A 122 12.13 -8.38 -30.38
C GLU A 122 13.50 -8.57 -29.71
N GLY A 123 14.34 -7.52 -29.83
CA GLY A 123 15.73 -7.54 -29.42
C GLY A 123 15.90 -7.73 -27.92
N SER A 124 14.97 -7.24 -27.11
CA SER A 124 15.04 -7.43 -25.65
C SER A 124 14.78 -8.88 -25.27
N LEU A 125 13.89 -9.57 -26.01
CA LEU A 125 13.53 -10.97 -25.79
C LEU A 125 14.41 -11.97 -26.56
N GLY A 126 15.28 -11.53 -27.46
CA GLY A 126 16.01 -12.44 -28.35
C GLY A 126 15.09 -13.32 -29.20
N ARG A 127 13.88 -12.85 -29.52
CA ARG A 127 12.84 -13.64 -30.21
C ARG A 127 12.49 -13.03 -31.56
N LEU A 128 12.35 -13.88 -32.57
CA LEU A 128 11.69 -13.52 -33.82
C LEU A 128 10.18 -13.72 -33.64
N VAL A 129 9.43 -12.62 -33.70
CA VAL A 129 7.97 -12.61 -33.63
C VAL A 129 7.43 -12.59 -35.06
N VAL A 130 6.60 -13.58 -35.38
CA VAL A 130 6.01 -13.79 -36.70
C VAL A 130 4.50 -13.78 -36.60
N GLU A 131 3.85 -12.92 -37.38
CA GLU A 131 2.40 -12.91 -37.59
C GLU A 131 2.07 -13.62 -38.90
N LEU A 132 1.24 -14.65 -38.83
CA LEU A 132 0.77 -15.49 -39.93
C LEU A 132 -0.58 -14.98 -40.42
N SER A 133 -0.87 -15.14 -41.71
CA SER A 133 -2.15 -14.78 -42.32
C SER A 133 -3.25 -15.80 -42.02
N ASP A 134 -4.49 -15.36 -41.88
CA ASP A 134 -5.66 -16.19 -41.52
C ASP A 134 -5.91 -17.38 -42.46
N ASP A 135 -5.52 -17.27 -43.74
CA ASP A 135 -5.75 -18.28 -44.78
C ASP A 135 -4.56 -19.24 -45.00
N ALA A 136 -3.47 -19.12 -44.23
CA ALA A 136 -2.25 -19.90 -44.43
C ALA A 136 -2.23 -21.22 -43.63
N ASP A 137 -1.52 -22.22 -44.17
CA ASP A 137 -1.18 -23.44 -43.43
C ASP A 137 -0.05 -23.12 -42.43
N ASN A 138 -0.44 -22.85 -41.17
CA ASN A 138 0.46 -22.38 -40.12
C ASN A 138 1.65 -23.32 -39.87
N ASP A 139 1.46 -24.64 -39.96
CA ASP A 139 2.53 -25.60 -39.69
C ASP A 139 3.56 -25.61 -40.84
N ALA A 140 3.09 -25.56 -42.09
CA ALA A 140 3.95 -25.49 -43.26
C ALA A 140 4.76 -24.18 -43.32
N VAL A 141 4.11 -23.03 -43.07
CA VAL A 141 4.77 -21.72 -43.04
C VAL A 141 5.79 -21.67 -41.90
N LEU A 142 5.46 -22.21 -40.72
CA LEU A 142 6.36 -22.19 -39.57
C LEU A 142 7.63 -23.03 -39.81
N ASP A 143 7.51 -24.21 -40.43
CA ASP A 143 8.67 -25.03 -40.77
C ASP A 143 9.56 -24.36 -41.83
N GLU A 144 8.98 -23.67 -42.81
CA GLU A 144 9.72 -22.85 -43.77
C GLU A 144 10.48 -21.72 -43.06
N VAL A 145 9.80 -20.94 -42.20
CA VAL A 145 10.42 -19.87 -41.40
C VAL A 145 11.58 -20.40 -40.56
N ARG A 146 11.40 -21.52 -39.85
CA ARG A 146 12.44 -22.11 -38.98
C ARG A 146 13.66 -22.54 -39.78
N THR A 147 13.45 -23.08 -40.98
CA THR A 147 14.53 -23.50 -41.89
C THR A 147 15.29 -22.28 -42.43
N THR A 148 14.58 -21.22 -42.85
CA THR A 148 15.19 -19.97 -43.32
C THR A 148 16.04 -19.30 -42.24
N VAL A 149 15.52 -19.19 -41.01
CA VAL A 149 16.26 -18.60 -39.88
C VAL A 149 17.50 -19.41 -39.53
N SER A 150 17.41 -20.75 -39.54
CA SER A 150 18.55 -21.64 -39.29
C SER A 150 19.65 -21.46 -40.35
N SER A 151 19.27 -21.33 -41.64
CA SER A 151 20.21 -21.07 -42.73
C SER A 151 20.92 -19.72 -42.57
N ILE A 152 20.18 -18.66 -42.27
CA ILE A 152 20.74 -17.31 -42.07
C ILE A 152 21.71 -17.31 -40.88
N ALA A 153 21.33 -17.98 -39.78
CA ALA A 153 22.19 -18.09 -38.61
C ALA A 153 23.49 -18.86 -38.91
N SER A 154 23.45 -19.93 -39.71
CA SER A 154 24.66 -20.65 -40.13
C SER A 154 25.60 -19.78 -40.97
N ASP A 155 25.06 -18.90 -41.82
CA ASP A 155 25.87 -17.97 -42.62
C ASP A 155 26.53 -16.88 -41.76
N ILE A 156 25.83 -16.40 -40.72
CA ILE A 156 26.33 -15.37 -39.79
C ILE A 156 27.41 -15.94 -38.85
N THR A 157 27.17 -17.13 -38.29
CA THR A 157 28.03 -17.77 -37.29
C THR A 157 29.33 -18.34 -37.86
N TRP A 158 29.39 -18.61 -39.18
CA TRP A 158 30.62 -19.06 -39.85
C TRP A 158 31.78 -18.02 -39.77
N SER A 159 31.53 -16.81 -39.27
CA SER A 159 32.51 -15.71 -39.16
C SER A 159 33.21 -15.53 -37.80
N LYS A 160 32.77 -16.14 -36.68
CA LYS A 160 33.40 -15.93 -35.35
C LYS A 160 33.39 -17.15 -34.42
N SER A 161 34.55 -17.41 -33.79
CA SER A 161 34.82 -18.53 -32.88
C SER A 161 34.30 -18.32 -31.44
N GLU A 162 33.67 -19.37 -30.92
CA GLU A 162 33.52 -19.85 -29.53
C GLU A 162 33.46 -18.83 -28.37
N SER A 163 32.26 -18.62 -27.86
CA SER A 163 32.01 -18.32 -26.44
C SER A 163 30.71 -19.00 -26.01
N PRO A 164 30.61 -19.46 -24.74
CA PRO A 164 29.41 -20.15 -24.25
C PRO A 164 28.17 -19.24 -24.36
N PRO A 165 26.98 -19.79 -24.61
CA PRO A 165 25.77 -19.00 -24.81
C PRO A 165 25.40 -18.28 -23.52
N LEU A 166 25.52 -16.96 -23.54
CA LEU A 166 24.81 -16.08 -22.61
C LEU A 166 23.32 -16.19 -22.94
N SER A 167 22.49 -16.47 -21.94
CA SER A 167 21.05 -16.68 -22.10
C SER A 167 20.28 -15.43 -21.72
N ALA A 168 19.14 -15.22 -22.37
CA ALA A 168 18.29 -14.08 -22.09
C ALA A 168 17.77 -14.07 -20.62
N PRO A 169 17.73 -12.92 -19.94
CA PRO A 169 17.53 -12.82 -18.49
C PRO A 169 16.07 -12.71 -18.02
N PHE A 170 15.10 -13.22 -18.76
CA PHE A 170 13.67 -13.06 -18.42
C PHE A 170 12.92 -14.38 -18.43
N ALA A 171 11.91 -14.47 -17.56
CA ALA A 171 10.97 -15.58 -17.51
C ALA A 171 10.14 -15.62 -18.79
N ASP A 172 9.91 -16.82 -19.33
CA ASP A 172 9.04 -16.99 -20.50
C ASP A 172 7.57 -17.09 -20.07
N PRO A 173 6.77 -16.00 -20.18
CA PRO A 173 5.37 -16.01 -19.78
C PRO A 173 4.51 -16.96 -20.62
N GLY A 174 4.99 -17.35 -21.80
CA GLY A 174 4.34 -18.29 -22.71
C GLY A 174 4.74 -19.76 -22.50
N ASN A 175 5.63 -20.08 -21.56
CA ASN A 175 6.24 -21.40 -21.47
C ASN A 175 5.17 -22.50 -21.27
N PRO A 176 5.00 -23.45 -22.21
CA PRO A 176 4.00 -24.50 -22.07
C PRO A 176 4.27 -25.43 -20.87
N LEU A 177 5.53 -25.52 -20.42
CA LEU A 177 5.89 -26.29 -19.22
C LEU A 177 5.23 -25.74 -17.95
N ALA A 178 4.80 -24.48 -17.98
CA ALA A 178 4.05 -23.86 -16.90
C ALA A 178 2.76 -24.60 -16.55
N ILE A 179 2.06 -25.05 -17.57
CA ILE A 179 0.80 -25.79 -17.39
C ILE A 179 1.09 -27.29 -17.34
N LEU A 180 2.00 -27.76 -18.21
CA LEU A 180 2.27 -29.18 -18.34
C LEU A 180 2.82 -29.80 -17.05
N VAL A 181 3.80 -29.18 -16.38
CA VAL A 181 4.44 -29.78 -15.18
C VAL A 181 3.47 -29.95 -14.01
N PRO A 182 2.70 -28.92 -13.58
CA PRO A 182 1.70 -29.12 -12.54
C PRO A 182 0.56 -30.06 -12.97
N LEU A 183 0.19 -30.07 -14.26
CA LEU A 183 -0.84 -30.95 -14.79
C LEU A 183 -0.40 -32.43 -14.81
N THR A 184 0.86 -32.71 -15.16
CA THR A 184 1.41 -34.08 -15.07
C THR A 184 1.47 -34.55 -13.62
N ALA A 185 1.93 -33.69 -12.70
CA ALA A 185 1.93 -33.97 -11.27
C ALA A 185 0.50 -34.25 -10.76
N ALA A 186 -0.48 -33.40 -11.13
CA ALA A 186 -1.89 -33.60 -10.78
C ALA A 186 -2.45 -34.93 -11.32
N ALA A 187 -2.07 -35.33 -12.54
CA ALA A 187 -2.46 -36.63 -13.09
C ALA A 187 -1.85 -37.79 -12.31
N MET A 188 -0.58 -37.68 -11.88
CA MET A 188 0.06 -38.67 -11.01
C MET A 188 -0.64 -38.77 -9.65
N ASP A 189 -1.04 -37.64 -9.05
CA ASP A 189 -1.79 -37.61 -7.80
C ASP A 189 -3.17 -38.27 -7.95
N LEU A 190 -3.88 -38.02 -9.05
CA LEU A 190 -5.16 -38.69 -9.36
C LEU A 190 -4.99 -40.21 -9.52
N VAL A 191 -3.91 -40.65 -10.18
CA VAL A 191 -3.58 -42.08 -10.29
C VAL A 191 -3.28 -42.68 -8.92
N ALA A 192 -2.53 -41.97 -8.07
CA ALA A 192 -2.23 -42.41 -6.70
C ALA A 192 -3.50 -42.53 -5.85
N MET A 193 -4.43 -41.57 -5.95
CA MET A 193 -5.75 -41.61 -5.29
C MET A 193 -6.56 -42.79 -5.81
N GLY A 194 -6.59 -43.01 -7.12
CA GLY A 194 -7.26 -44.16 -7.74
C GLY A 194 -6.69 -45.50 -7.26
N ALA A 195 -5.37 -45.62 -7.18
CA ALA A 195 -4.69 -46.79 -6.65
C ALA A 195 -5.01 -47.03 -5.17
N ALA A 196 -5.05 -45.97 -4.36
CA ALA A 196 -5.43 -46.04 -2.94
C ALA A 196 -6.88 -46.52 -2.76
N VAL A 197 -7.83 -45.91 -3.47
CA VAL A 197 -9.26 -46.30 -3.44
C VAL A 197 -9.44 -47.74 -3.94
N THR A 198 -8.77 -48.11 -5.03
CA THR A 198 -8.80 -49.47 -5.56
C THR A 198 -8.25 -50.46 -4.55
N GLY A 199 -7.12 -50.14 -3.90
CA GLY A 199 -6.56 -50.95 -2.82
C GLY A 199 -7.53 -51.14 -1.64
N TRP A 200 -8.26 -50.09 -1.25
CA TRP A 200 -9.29 -50.16 -0.22
C TRP A 200 -10.47 -51.05 -0.61
N VAL A 201 -10.99 -50.87 -1.83
CA VAL A 201 -12.14 -51.63 -2.36
C VAL A 201 -11.79 -53.10 -2.56
N THR A 202 -10.60 -53.38 -3.09
CA THR A 202 -10.11 -54.73 -3.40
C THR A 202 -9.40 -55.42 -2.23
N ARG A 203 -9.20 -54.71 -1.10
CA ARG A 203 -8.50 -55.18 0.11
C ARG A 203 -7.09 -55.70 -0.16
N LEU A 204 -6.38 -55.08 -1.10
CA LEU A 204 -4.97 -55.41 -1.35
C LEU A 204 -4.09 -54.99 -0.15
N PRO A 205 -2.99 -55.72 0.13
CA PRO A 205 -2.06 -55.33 1.18
C PRO A 205 -1.37 -54.00 0.82
N ALA A 206 -1.32 -53.07 1.77
CA ALA A 206 -0.63 -51.79 1.61
C ALA A 206 0.90 -51.95 1.80
N ALA A 207 1.68 -51.15 1.09
CA ALA A 207 3.12 -51.07 1.29
C ALA A 207 3.48 -50.49 2.69
N PRO A 208 4.68 -50.78 3.21
CA PRO A 208 5.11 -50.28 4.53
C PRO A 208 5.22 -48.75 4.58
N GLN A 209 5.07 -48.16 5.78
CA GLN A 209 5.22 -46.71 5.97
C GLN A 209 6.63 -46.19 5.64
N THR A 210 7.63 -47.06 5.70
CA THR A 210 9.02 -46.74 5.32
C THR A 210 9.15 -46.29 3.86
N THR A 211 8.25 -46.73 2.97
CA THR A 211 8.21 -46.28 1.57
C THR A 211 7.86 -44.79 1.45
N ARG A 212 6.92 -44.28 2.27
CA ARG A 212 6.55 -42.85 2.32
C ARG A 212 7.67 -42.01 2.93
N ALA A 213 8.26 -42.48 4.03
CA ALA A 213 9.36 -41.76 4.67
C ALA A 213 10.60 -41.67 3.78
N ALA A 214 10.89 -42.72 2.99
CA ALA A 214 11.96 -42.68 2.00
C ALA A 214 11.68 -41.63 0.91
N ALA A 215 10.44 -41.56 0.39
CA ALA A 215 10.05 -40.53 -0.57
C ALA A 215 10.14 -39.11 0.03
N ALA A 216 9.69 -38.92 1.27
CA ALA A 216 9.79 -37.64 1.98
C ALA A 216 11.25 -37.20 2.21
N LEU A 217 12.14 -38.13 2.60
CA LEU A 217 13.58 -37.90 2.71
C LEU A 217 14.20 -37.48 1.38
N ILE A 218 13.83 -38.15 0.28
CA ILE A 218 14.31 -37.83 -1.06
C ILE A 218 13.90 -36.41 -1.47
N ASN A 219 12.64 -36.04 -1.22
CA ASN A 219 12.09 -34.75 -1.61
C ASN A 219 12.60 -33.58 -0.77
N HIS A 220 12.77 -33.77 0.55
CA HIS A 220 13.09 -32.68 1.47
C HIS A 220 14.57 -32.59 1.86
N GLN A 221 15.43 -33.42 1.27
CA GLN A 221 16.87 -33.36 1.52
C GLN A 221 17.60 -32.64 0.36
N PRO A 222 18.12 -31.41 0.57
CA PRO A 222 18.62 -30.56 -0.51
C PRO A 222 19.72 -31.20 -1.37
N ARG A 223 20.57 -32.02 -0.74
CA ARG A 223 21.65 -32.74 -1.43
C ARG A 223 21.12 -33.73 -2.47
N MET A 224 20.01 -34.40 -2.19
CA MET A 224 19.44 -35.39 -3.10
C MET A 224 18.78 -34.71 -4.30
N VAL A 225 18.04 -33.64 -4.06
CA VAL A 225 17.44 -32.80 -5.10
C VAL A 225 18.52 -32.27 -6.04
N SER A 226 19.62 -31.71 -5.52
CA SER A 226 20.72 -31.19 -6.36
C SER A 226 21.39 -32.26 -7.25
N ILE A 227 21.43 -33.52 -6.80
CA ILE A 227 22.00 -34.63 -7.58
C ILE A 227 21.05 -35.04 -8.70
N LEU A 228 19.74 -35.03 -8.43
CA LEU A 228 18.71 -35.28 -9.43
C LEU A 228 18.69 -34.15 -10.47
N GLU A 229 18.76 -32.89 -10.03
CA GLU A 229 18.79 -31.72 -10.91
C GLU A 229 19.98 -31.76 -11.86
N ALA A 230 21.17 -32.08 -11.35
CA ALA A 230 22.38 -32.21 -12.17
C ALA A 230 22.31 -33.32 -13.23
N ARG A 231 21.38 -34.29 -13.11
CA ARG A 231 21.27 -35.44 -14.03
C ARG A 231 20.06 -35.40 -14.95
N LEU A 232 18.90 -34.99 -14.42
CA LEU A 232 17.61 -35.02 -15.11
C LEU A 232 17.19 -33.63 -15.59
N GLY A 233 17.94 -32.59 -15.23
CA GLY A 233 17.46 -31.21 -15.30
C GLY A 233 16.37 -30.97 -14.26
N ARG A 234 16.00 -29.69 -14.09
CA ARG A 234 15.07 -29.26 -13.04
C ARG A 234 13.64 -29.74 -13.27
N VAL A 235 13.13 -29.57 -14.49
CA VAL A 235 11.80 -30.05 -14.89
C VAL A 235 11.69 -31.58 -14.76
N GLY A 236 12.74 -32.30 -15.18
CA GLY A 236 12.79 -33.76 -15.01
C GLY A 236 12.84 -34.18 -13.54
N THR A 237 13.50 -33.39 -12.69
CA THR A 237 13.54 -33.61 -11.24
C THR A 237 12.19 -33.37 -10.59
N ASP A 238 11.49 -32.28 -10.91
CA ASP A 238 10.15 -32.00 -10.36
C ASP A 238 9.15 -33.11 -10.70
N ILE A 239 9.15 -33.57 -11.95
CA ILE A 239 8.31 -34.68 -12.39
C ILE A 239 8.72 -35.98 -11.69
N ALA A 240 10.02 -36.25 -11.52
CA ALA A 240 10.51 -37.44 -10.83
C ALA A 240 10.14 -37.45 -9.33
N LEU A 241 10.24 -36.30 -8.65
CA LEU A 241 9.86 -36.14 -7.25
C LEU A 241 8.33 -36.29 -7.10
N ALA A 242 7.54 -35.66 -7.97
CA ALA A 242 6.09 -35.83 -8.00
C ALA A 242 5.69 -37.30 -8.21
N ALA A 243 6.31 -37.97 -9.18
CA ALA A 243 6.07 -39.39 -9.45
C ALA A 243 6.44 -40.28 -8.26
N THR A 244 7.59 -40.02 -7.62
CA THR A 244 8.07 -40.77 -6.45
C THR A 244 7.11 -40.62 -5.27
N THR A 245 6.61 -39.39 -5.06
CA THR A 245 5.63 -39.06 -4.02
C THR A 245 4.30 -39.75 -4.29
N ALA A 246 3.74 -39.57 -5.48
CA ALA A 246 2.48 -40.17 -5.90
C ALA A 246 2.54 -41.70 -5.81
N ALA A 247 3.62 -42.32 -6.30
CA ALA A 247 3.81 -43.76 -6.20
C ALA A 247 3.89 -44.24 -4.74
N ALA A 248 4.66 -43.56 -3.89
CA ALA A 248 4.76 -43.91 -2.47
C ALA A 248 3.41 -43.81 -1.75
N HIS A 249 2.62 -42.77 -2.02
CA HIS A 249 1.29 -42.60 -1.42
C HIS A 249 0.25 -43.57 -1.99
N GLY A 250 0.30 -43.86 -3.30
CA GLY A 250 -0.58 -44.85 -3.93
C GLY A 250 -0.32 -46.27 -3.40
N LEU A 251 0.95 -46.69 -3.31
CA LEU A 251 1.34 -48.00 -2.79
C LEU A 251 1.01 -48.18 -1.30
N THR A 252 1.10 -47.10 -0.52
CA THR A 252 0.70 -47.11 0.90
C THR A 252 -0.79 -46.86 1.11
N GLN A 253 -1.57 -46.74 0.03
CA GLN A 253 -3.01 -46.48 0.03
C GLN A 253 -3.41 -45.25 0.87
N SER A 254 -2.58 -44.19 0.81
CA SER A 254 -2.78 -42.91 1.50
C SER A 254 -3.44 -41.89 0.57
N PHE A 255 -4.67 -41.46 0.90
CA PHE A 255 -5.46 -40.56 0.06
C PHE A 255 -5.25 -39.07 0.37
N GLY A 256 -5.13 -38.71 1.66
CA GLY A 256 -5.16 -37.30 2.08
C GLY A 256 -4.03 -36.45 1.49
N THR A 257 -2.84 -37.04 1.35
CA THR A 257 -1.67 -36.36 0.78
C THR A 257 -1.84 -36.07 -0.71
N PRO A 258 -2.09 -37.07 -1.59
CA PRO A 258 -2.35 -36.81 -3.01
C PRO A 258 -3.51 -35.83 -3.26
N MET A 259 -4.57 -35.84 -2.45
CA MET A 259 -5.66 -34.87 -2.63
C MET A 259 -5.23 -33.42 -2.36
N LEU A 260 -4.42 -33.21 -1.33
CA LEU A 260 -3.88 -31.89 -1.01
C LEU A 260 -2.94 -31.41 -2.11
N ASP A 261 -2.06 -32.29 -2.61
CA ASP A 261 -1.17 -31.98 -3.73
C ASP A 261 -1.98 -31.66 -4.99
N LEU A 262 -2.98 -32.48 -5.33
CA LEU A 262 -3.91 -32.22 -6.44
C LEU A 262 -4.59 -30.84 -6.32
N THR A 263 -5.04 -30.47 -5.13
CA THR A 263 -5.66 -29.15 -4.88
C THR A 263 -4.67 -28.03 -5.15
N GLN A 264 -3.44 -28.14 -4.63
CA GLN A 264 -2.37 -27.17 -4.88
C GLN A 264 -1.99 -27.10 -6.37
N ARG A 265 -1.83 -28.24 -7.05
CA ARG A 265 -1.52 -28.30 -8.49
C ARG A 265 -2.64 -27.67 -9.32
N THR A 266 -3.89 -27.86 -8.93
CA THR A 266 -5.05 -27.20 -9.57
C THR A 266 -4.97 -25.69 -9.45
N LEU A 267 -4.57 -25.16 -8.27
CA LEU A 267 -4.33 -23.72 -8.09
C LEU A 267 -3.19 -23.23 -9.00
N GLN A 268 -2.07 -23.96 -9.07
CA GLN A 268 -0.93 -23.63 -9.95
C GLN A 268 -1.32 -23.64 -11.44
N VAL A 269 -2.09 -24.63 -11.90
CA VAL A 269 -2.63 -24.68 -13.26
C VAL A 269 -3.55 -23.48 -13.52
N SER A 270 -4.38 -23.11 -12.53
CA SER A 270 -5.28 -21.96 -12.66
C SER A 270 -4.55 -20.61 -12.72
N GLU A 271 -3.45 -20.46 -11.96
CA GLU A 271 -2.52 -19.33 -12.00
C GLU A 271 -1.85 -19.24 -13.38
N ALA A 272 -1.21 -20.34 -13.81
CA ALA A 272 -0.53 -20.44 -15.11
C ALA A 272 -1.47 -20.14 -16.28
N SER A 273 -2.70 -20.65 -16.23
CA SER A 273 -3.71 -20.42 -17.27
C SER A 273 -4.15 -18.96 -17.33
N ALA A 274 -4.23 -18.28 -16.17
CA ALA A 274 -4.56 -16.86 -16.13
C ALA A 274 -3.42 -15.99 -16.69
N HIS A 275 -2.16 -16.26 -16.30
CA HIS A 275 -1.00 -15.59 -16.88
C HIS A 275 -0.93 -15.77 -18.39
N ARG A 276 -1.16 -17.00 -18.87
CA ARG A 276 -1.15 -17.32 -20.29
C ARG A 276 -2.21 -16.56 -21.10
N ARG A 277 -3.41 -16.34 -20.51
CA ARG A 277 -4.46 -15.52 -21.13
C ARG A 277 -4.03 -14.05 -21.24
N VAL A 278 -3.55 -13.46 -20.14
CA VAL A 278 -3.10 -12.06 -20.12
C VAL A 278 -1.92 -11.85 -21.07
N TRP A 279 -0.99 -12.80 -21.10
CA TRP A 279 0.12 -12.80 -22.05
C TRP A 279 -0.41 -12.74 -23.48
N ARG A 280 -1.35 -13.61 -23.85
CA ARG A 280 -1.97 -13.58 -25.19
C ARG A 280 -2.63 -12.23 -25.50
N ASP A 281 -3.25 -11.60 -24.51
CA ASP A 281 -4.00 -10.37 -24.69
C ASP A 281 -3.10 -9.11 -24.73
N ARG A 282 -1.97 -9.10 -23.97
CA ARG A 282 -1.04 -7.95 -23.89
C ARG A 282 0.20 -8.08 -24.77
N GLU A 283 0.65 -9.29 -25.11
CA GLU A 283 1.86 -9.51 -25.92
C GLU A 283 1.86 -8.70 -27.22
N PRO A 284 0.75 -8.60 -27.99
CA PRO A 284 0.76 -7.81 -29.23
C PRO A 284 1.08 -6.33 -29.03
N GLN A 285 0.75 -5.78 -27.85
CA GLN A 285 1.03 -4.39 -27.50
C GLN A 285 2.46 -4.25 -26.96
N LEU A 286 2.90 -5.18 -26.10
CA LEU A 286 4.19 -5.14 -25.41
C LEU A 286 5.38 -5.50 -26.33
N ALA A 287 5.20 -6.43 -27.25
CA ALA A 287 6.16 -6.83 -28.27
C ALA A 287 5.71 -6.31 -29.65
N SER A 288 5.32 -5.03 -29.71
CA SER A 288 4.98 -4.38 -30.98
C SER A 288 6.24 -3.83 -31.65
N PRO A 289 6.39 -3.97 -32.98
CA PRO A 289 7.48 -3.31 -33.71
C PRO A 289 7.42 -1.78 -33.64
N ASP A 290 6.26 -1.21 -33.28
CA ASP A 290 6.07 0.24 -33.14
C ASP A 290 6.60 0.79 -31.81
N ARG A 291 6.93 -0.07 -30.84
CA ARG A 291 7.52 0.33 -29.56
C ARG A 291 9.04 0.51 -29.67
N PRO A 292 9.64 1.50 -28.97
CA PRO A 292 11.09 1.59 -28.86
C PRO A 292 11.68 0.31 -28.28
N GLN A 293 12.82 -0.13 -28.83
CA GLN A 293 13.53 -1.30 -28.33
C GLN A 293 14.44 -0.91 -27.16
N ALA A 294 14.44 -1.70 -26.08
CA ALA A 294 15.32 -1.49 -24.94
C ALA A 294 16.76 -1.96 -25.24
N PRO A 295 17.79 -1.35 -24.63
CA PRO A 295 19.13 -1.91 -24.67
C PRO A 295 19.17 -3.26 -23.94
N VAL A 296 19.78 -4.26 -24.58
CA VAL A 296 19.90 -5.61 -24.03
C VAL A 296 20.92 -5.61 -22.87
N VAL A 297 20.48 -5.97 -21.67
CA VAL A 297 21.36 -6.08 -20.49
C VAL A 297 21.99 -7.46 -20.43
N PRO A 298 23.33 -7.60 -20.52
CA PRO A 298 23.96 -8.89 -20.39
C PRO A 298 23.97 -9.38 -18.94
N VAL A 299 23.34 -10.54 -18.71
CA VAL A 299 23.35 -11.24 -17.41
C VAL A 299 24.16 -12.52 -17.55
N ILE A 300 25.08 -12.75 -16.62
CA ILE A 300 25.90 -13.97 -16.56
C ILE A 300 25.37 -14.84 -15.41
N SER A 301 25.11 -16.12 -15.66
CA SER A 301 24.91 -17.11 -14.60
C SER A 301 26.29 -17.50 -14.03
N SER A 302 26.51 -17.39 -12.72
CA SER A 302 27.78 -17.75 -12.08
C SER A 302 28.04 -19.26 -12.03
N ALA A 303 27.02 -20.08 -12.26
CA ALA A 303 27.15 -21.53 -12.33
C ALA A 303 27.49 -21.93 -13.77
N LYS A 304 28.70 -22.46 -14.00
CA LYS A 304 29.21 -22.96 -15.31
C LYS A 304 28.34 -24.01 -16.02
N SER A 305 27.15 -24.35 -15.51
CA SER A 305 26.28 -25.42 -16.00
C SER A 305 24.77 -25.12 -15.91
N GLU A 306 24.33 -23.94 -15.45
CA GLU A 306 22.88 -23.70 -15.23
C GLU A 306 22.36 -22.48 -16.00
N VAL A 307 21.27 -22.74 -16.73
CA VAL A 307 20.43 -21.73 -17.39
C VAL A 307 19.89 -20.78 -16.31
N PRO A 308 20.01 -19.44 -16.49
CA PRO A 308 19.64 -18.44 -15.50
C PRO A 308 18.14 -18.47 -15.16
N ARG A 309 17.85 -18.11 -13.91
CA ARG A 309 16.59 -17.71 -13.20
C ARG A 309 15.19 -18.17 -13.60
N HIS A 310 14.98 -18.75 -14.76
CA HIS A 310 13.73 -18.56 -15.50
C HIS A 310 13.14 -19.86 -16.05
N SER A 311 13.40 -20.97 -15.36
CA SER A 311 12.51 -22.13 -15.45
C SER A 311 11.26 -21.83 -14.64
N TRP A 312 10.11 -21.75 -15.29
CA TRP A 312 8.81 -21.52 -14.64
C TRP A 312 8.56 -22.48 -13.47
N ALA A 313 9.07 -23.72 -13.54
CA ALA A 313 8.94 -24.70 -12.46
C ALA A 313 9.77 -24.32 -11.21
N ALA A 314 10.93 -23.68 -11.39
CA ALA A 314 11.76 -23.14 -10.31
C ALA A 314 11.11 -21.92 -9.62
N ALA A 315 10.54 -21.03 -10.43
CA ALA A 315 9.75 -19.89 -9.99
C ALA A 315 8.53 -20.32 -9.16
N ALA A 316 7.78 -21.32 -9.65
CA ALA A 316 6.64 -21.91 -8.94
C ALA A 316 7.03 -22.61 -7.62
N ALA A 317 8.27 -23.12 -7.51
CA ALA A 317 8.80 -23.71 -6.29
C ALA A 317 9.29 -22.67 -5.25
N GLY A 318 9.53 -21.42 -5.66
CA GLY A 318 9.94 -20.32 -4.75
C GLY A 318 11.43 -20.33 -4.37
N GLU A 319 12.28 -20.93 -5.19
CA GLU A 319 13.72 -21.03 -4.95
C GLU A 319 14.52 -20.01 -5.77
N ALA A 320 15.40 -19.26 -5.09
CA ALA A 320 16.21 -18.21 -5.68
C ALA A 320 17.27 -18.77 -6.62
N SER A 321 17.49 -18.08 -7.73
CA SER A 321 18.62 -18.31 -8.62
C SER A 321 19.48 -17.05 -8.70
N HIS A 322 20.75 -17.21 -9.02
CA HIS A 322 21.75 -16.14 -8.93
C HIS A 322 21.88 -15.42 -10.29
N VAL A 323 21.97 -14.09 -10.26
CA VAL A 323 22.17 -13.24 -11.44
C VAL A 323 23.41 -12.40 -11.23
N VAL A 324 24.34 -12.43 -12.19
CA VAL A 324 25.52 -11.57 -12.21
C VAL A 324 25.37 -10.52 -13.32
N VAL A 325 25.46 -9.23 -12.96
CA VAL A 325 25.51 -8.12 -13.92
C VAL A 325 26.88 -7.43 -13.79
N GLY A 326 27.71 -7.51 -14.83
CA GLY A 326 28.96 -6.72 -14.92
C GLY A 326 30.24 -7.37 -14.35
N GLY A 327 30.50 -8.65 -14.62
CA GLY A 327 31.83 -9.27 -14.45
C GLY A 327 32.32 -9.46 -13.00
N THR A 328 31.60 -8.97 -12.00
CA THR A 328 31.87 -9.22 -10.58
C THR A 328 30.86 -10.23 -10.05
N ILE A 329 31.37 -11.38 -9.60
CA ILE A 329 30.58 -12.55 -9.23
C ILE A 329 29.75 -12.25 -7.96
N ASP A 330 28.43 -12.18 -8.09
CA ASP A 330 27.49 -12.07 -6.96
C ASP A 330 27.28 -13.42 -6.22
N ALA A 331 28.34 -14.22 -6.11
CA ALA A 331 28.32 -15.51 -5.40
C ALA A 331 28.46 -15.34 -3.88
N ALA A 332 28.79 -14.15 -3.40
CA ALA A 332 29.15 -13.90 -2.01
C ALA A 332 27.98 -13.44 -1.13
N MET A 333 26.93 -12.83 -1.69
CA MET A 333 25.88 -12.19 -0.87
C MET A 333 24.86 -13.18 -0.27
N ASP A 334 24.41 -14.21 -1.00
CA ASP A 334 23.33 -15.09 -0.51
C ASP A 334 23.82 -16.24 0.39
N LYS A 335 25.11 -16.63 0.30
CA LYS A 335 25.63 -17.78 1.07
C LYS A 335 26.26 -17.39 2.40
N ALA A 336 26.64 -16.12 2.57
CA ALA A 336 27.46 -15.67 3.71
C ALA A 336 26.66 -15.10 4.89
N LYS A 337 25.39 -14.70 4.71
CA LYS A 337 24.51 -14.26 5.78
C LYS A 337 23.08 -14.71 5.50
N GLY A 338 22.37 -15.21 6.52
CA GLY A 338 20.96 -15.61 6.45
C GLY A 338 19.97 -14.45 6.22
N SER A 339 20.24 -13.55 5.27
CA SER A 339 19.44 -12.37 4.96
C SER A 339 18.16 -12.69 4.16
N MET A 340 18.06 -13.87 3.55
CA MET A 340 16.93 -14.31 2.71
C MET A 340 15.95 -15.29 3.37
N ALA A 341 16.18 -15.70 4.62
CA ALA A 341 15.30 -16.66 5.30
C ALA A 341 13.98 -15.97 5.73
N GLY A 342 12.87 -16.35 5.10
CA GLY A 342 11.54 -15.97 5.53
C GLY A 342 11.03 -16.83 6.71
N PRO A 343 9.80 -16.57 7.19
CA PRO A 343 9.18 -17.36 8.26
C PRO A 343 9.18 -18.86 7.95
N VAL A 344 8.84 -19.22 6.71
CA VAL A 344 8.78 -20.62 6.25
C VAL A 344 10.17 -21.26 6.26
N GLU A 345 11.18 -20.62 5.68
CA GLU A 345 12.53 -21.17 5.56
C GLU A 345 13.15 -21.43 6.94
N SER A 346 12.99 -20.49 7.87
CA SER A 346 13.47 -20.64 9.24
C SER A 346 12.86 -21.85 9.96
N TYR A 347 11.58 -22.14 9.66
CA TYR A 347 10.89 -23.29 10.21
C TYR A 347 11.30 -24.59 9.50
N VAL A 348 11.45 -24.61 8.18
CA VAL A 348 11.90 -25.79 7.42
C VAL A 348 13.25 -26.29 7.94
N ASP A 349 14.21 -25.39 8.14
CA ASP A 349 15.54 -25.74 8.67
C ASP A 349 15.46 -26.34 10.09
N SER A 350 14.57 -25.80 10.92
CA SER A 350 14.34 -26.29 12.29
C SER A 350 13.61 -27.64 12.29
N ALA A 351 12.60 -27.80 11.43
CA ALA A 351 11.76 -28.99 11.32
C ALA A 351 12.51 -30.19 10.75
N ALA A 352 13.37 -29.97 9.74
CA ALA A 352 14.19 -31.02 9.15
C ALA A 352 15.19 -31.61 10.16
N ASN A 353 15.84 -30.76 10.96
CA ASN A 353 16.72 -31.21 12.04
C ASN A 353 15.93 -31.90 13.17
N GLY A 354 14.77 -31.34 13.55
CA GLY A 354 13.91 -31.90 14.58
C GLY A 354 13.36 -33.28 14.24
N SER A 355 12.94 -33.50 13.00
CA SER A 355 12.37 -34.77 12.54
C SER A 355 13.41 -35.90 12.48
N LEU A 356 14.65 -35.57 12.11
CA LEU A 356 15.76 -36.51 12.12
C LEU A 356 16.12 -36.96 13.55
N ILE A 357 16.17 -36.01 14.49
CA ILE A 357 16.39 -36.31 15.91
C ILE A 357 15.27 -37.19 16.44
N ALA A 358 14.00 -36.85 16.16
CA ALA A 358 12.85 -37.64 16.58
C ALA A 358 12.88 -39.08 16.02
N ALA A 359 13.27 -39.25 14.75
CA ALA A 359 13.40 -40.56 14.11
C ALA A 359 14.51 -41.41 14.76
N VAL A 360 15.68 -40.81 15.05
CA VAL A 360 16.77 -41.49 15.77
C VAL A 360 16.34 -41.86 17.18
N SER A 361 15.68 -40.95 17.91
CA SER A 361 15.16 -41.22 19.24
C SER A 361 14.14 -42.36 19.25
N ALA A 362 13.25 -42.42 18.25
CA ALA A 362 12.30 -43.52 18.10
C ALA A 362 13.00 -44.88 17.91
N LEU A 363 14.07 -44.93 17.11
CA LEU A 363 14.88 -46.15 16.92
C LEU A 363 15.62 -46.56 18.20
N VAL A 364 16.22 -45.59 18.91
CA VAL A 364 16.98 -45.84 20.14
C VAL A 364 16.06 -46.27 21.29
N ALA A 365 14.83 -45.75 21.34
CA ALA A 365 13.82 -46.11 22.35
C ALA A 365 13.17 -47.50 22.12
N GLY A 366 13.71 -48.31 21.20
CA GLY A 366 13.19 -49.65 20.89
C GLY A 366 12.04 -49.66 19.88
N GLY A 367 11.75 -48.54 19.24
CA GLY A 367 10.78 -48.45 18.14
C GLY A 367 11.30 -49.09 16.85
N GLY A 368 10.41 -49.74 16.10
CA GLY A 368 10.73 -50.30 14.79
C GLY A 368 11.01 -49.21 13.72
N THR A 369 11.47 -49.64 12.55
CA THR A 369 11.70 -48.76 11.39
C THR A 369 10.44 -48.00 10.94
N GLU A 370 9.25 -48.51 11.26
CA GLU A 370 7.97 -47.83 11.02
C GLU A 370 7.77 -46.59 11.90
N ASN A 371 8.17 -46.63 13.17
CA ASN A 371 8.07 -45.47 14.06
C ASN A 371 9.04 -44.35 13.64
N ALA A 372 10.23 -44.73 13.17
CA ALA A 372 11.21 -43.80 12.62
C ALA A 372 10.70 -43.15 11.33
N ALA A 373 10.08 -43.93 10.45
CA ALA A 373 9.48 -43.46 9.21
C ALA A 373 8.35 -42.45 9.49
N ALA A 374 7.49 -42.75 10.45
CA ALA A 374 6.37 -41.90 10.79
C ALA A 374 6.79 -40.60 11.50
N ALA A 375 7.91 -40.61 12.24
CA ALA A 375 8.52 -39.40 12.80
C ALA A 375 9.07 -38.45 11.73
N ILE A 376 9.67 -39.00 10.66
CA ILE A 376 10.11 -38.22 9.49
C ILE A 376 8.92 -37.59 8.79
N GLU A 377 7.83 -38.36 8.58
CA GLU A 377 6.61 -37.86 7.94
C GLU A 377 5.92 -36.75 8.76
N ALA A 378 5.91 -36.87 10.09
CA ALA A 378 5.34 -35.87 10.99
C ALA A 378 6.07 -34.50 10.93
N GLY A 379 7.38 -34.52 10.67
CA GLY A 379 8.22 -33.32 10.61
C GLY A 379 8.28 -32.63 9.25
N VAL A 380 7.50 -33.08 8.27
CA VAL A 380 7.42 -32.42 6.96
C VAL A 380 6.68 -31.09 7.11
N PRO A 381 7.29 -29.94 6.74
CA PRO A 381 6.73 -28.59 6.94
C PRO A 381 5.66 -28.24 5.90
N ARG A 382 4.69 -29.13 5.71
CA ARG A 382 3.76 -29.08 4.58
C ARG A 382 2.80 -27.89 4.65
N ALA A 383 2.23 -27.63 5.83
CA ALA A 383 1.30 -26.52 6.00
C ALA A 383 1.96 -25.17 5.70
N ALA A 384 3.23 -24.98 6.11
CA ALA A 384 4.00 -23.77 5.84
C ALA A 384 4.15 -23.51 4.33
N HIS A 385 4.50 -24.55 3.55
CA HIS A 385 4.59 -24.43 2.10
C HIS A 385 3.23 -24.25 1.41
N MET A 386 2.23 -25.05 1.77
CA MET A 386 0.92 -25.01 1.11
C MET A 386 0.19 -23.68 1.34
N GLY A 387 0.28 -23.10 2.55
CA GLY A 387 -0.33 -21.80 2.85
C GLY A 387 0.26 -20.67 2.00
N ARG A 388 1.60 -20.57 1.92
CA ARG A 388 2.29 -19.59 1.08
C ARG A 388 1.99 -19.79 -0.41
N GLN A 389 2.02 -21.03 -0.88
CA GLN A 389 1.75 -21.37 -2.28
C GLN A 389 0.30 -21.04 -2.67
N ALA A 390 -0.67 -21.33 -1.81
CA ALA A 390 -2.06 -21.00 -2.05
C ALA A 390 -2.31 -19.48 -2.09
N PHE A 391 -1.69 -18.74 -1.17
CA PHE A 391 -1.74 -17.27 -1.18
C PHE A 391 -1.19 -16.71 -2.49
N ALA A 392 0.04 -17.10 -2.87
CA ALA A 392 0.69 -16.61 -4.08
C ALA A 392 -0.07 -16.98 -5.36
N ALA A 393 -0.58 -18.21 -5.48
CA ALA A 393 -1.31 -18.66 -6.66
C ALA A 393 -2.65 -17.93 -6.84
N ILE A 394 -3.39 -17.70 -5.75
CA ILE A 394 -4.65 -16.94 -5.80
C ILE A 394 -4.38 -15.48 -6.10
N LEU A 395 -3.37 -14.87 -5.48
CA LEU A 395 -2.95 -13.50 -5.75
C LEU A 395 -2.52 -13.35 -7.22
N GLY A 396 -1.62 -14.20 -7.71
CA GLY A 396 -1.12 -14.17 -9.09
C GLY A 396 -2.22 -14.36 -10.13
N ARG A 397 -3.16 -15.27 -9.88
CA ARG A 397 -4.37 -15.41 -10.72
C ARG A 397 -5.24 -14.16 -10.68
N GLY A 398 -5.38 -13.52 -9.53
CA GLY A 398 -6.16 -12.29 -9.36
C GLY A 398 -5.56 -11.10 -10.08
N LEU A 399 -4.25 -10.87 -9.90
CA LEU A 399 -3.49 -9.82 -10.60
C LEU A 399 -3.52 -10.03 -12.12
N ALA A 400 -3.40 -11.29 -12.57
CA ALA A 400 -3.58 -11.62 -13.98
C ALA A 400 -4.99 -11.26 -14.47
N ASN A 401 -6.02 -11.68 -13.75
CA ASN A 401 -7.39 -11.36 -14.14
C ASN A 401 -7.72 -9.87 -14.11
N SER A 402 -6.92 -9.03 -13.42
CA SER A 402 -7.01 -7.56 -13.50
C SER A 402 -6.14 -6.93 -14.60
N GLY A 403 -5.48 -7.74 -15.43
CA GLY A 403 -4.69 -7.27 -16.59
C GLY A 403 -3.19 -7.08 -16.32
N GLN A 404 -2.70 -7.41 -15.13
CA GLN A 404 -1.28 -7.32 -14.80
C GLN A 404 -0.52 -8.53 -15.36
N LEU A 405 0.64 -8.29 -15.96
CA LEU A 405 1.48 -9.35 -16.52
C LEU A 405 2.53 -9.76 -15.50
N VAL A 406 2.33 -10.92 -14.86
CA VAL A 406 3.32 -11.53 -13.97
C VAL A 406 4.26 -12.40 -14.81
N LEU A 407 5.50 -11.94 -14.98
CA LEU A 407 6.54 -12.66 -15.71
C LEU A 407 7.17 -13.75 -14.82
N ASP A 408 7.49 -13.43 -13.56
CA ASP A 408 7.97 -14.39 -12.55
C ASP A 408 6.92 -14.62 -11.44
N PRO A 409 6.14 -15.73 -11.48
CA PRO A 409 5.25 -16.11 -10.37
C PRO A 409 6.00 -16.36 -9.05
N GLY A 410 7.31 -16.60 -9.10
CA GLY A 410 8.17 -16.72 -7.94
C GLY A 410 8.26 -15.44 -7.11
N ALA A 411 8.15 -14.27 -7.73
CA ALA A 411 8.17 -12.99 -7.03
C ALA A 411 7.05 -12.87 -5.99
N LEU A 412 5.85 -13.37 -6.33
CA LEU A 412 4.71 -13.40 -5.41
C LEU A 412 4.94 -14.30 -4.19
N ARG A 413 5.79 -15.33 -4.33
CA ARG A 413 6.18 -16.26 -3.25
C ARG A 413 7.31 -15.70 -2.37
N ARG A 414 7.90 -14.56 -2.75
CA ARG A 414 8.95 -13.84 -2.01
C ARG A 414 8.43 -12.60 -1.27
N LEU A 415 7.17 -12.21 -1.48
CA LEU A 415 6.56 -11.03 -0.85
C LEU A 415 6.62 -11.07 0.68
N ASP A 416 6.54 -12.25 1.30
CA ASP A 416 6.64 -12.44 2.76
C ASP A 416 8.03 -12.12 3.35
N ARG A 417 9.02 -11.88 2.49
CA ARG A 417 10.42 -11.64 2.86
C ARG A 417 10.89 -10.20 2.62
N VAL A 418 10.10 -9.38 1.92
CA VAL A 418 10.48 -8.01 1.56
C VAL A 418 10.73 -7.19 2.83
N LYS A 419 11.91 -6.57 2.90
CA LYS A 419 12.32 -5.70 4.03
C LYS A 419 12.54 -4.26 3.62
N VAL A 420 12.80 -4.02 2.34
CA VAL A 420 13.04 -2.70 1.76
C VAL A 420 12.16 -2.53 0.53
N VAL A 421 11.47 -1.40 0.45
CA VAL A 421 10.71 -0.98 -0.73
C VAL A 421 11.42 0.23 -1.32
N VAL A 422 11.95 0.08 -2.54
CA VAL A 422 12.57 1.16 -3.31
C VAL A 422 11.55 1.65 -4.33
N ILE A 423 11.20 2.93 -4.25
CA ILE A 423 10.34 3.62 -5.20
C ILE A 423 11.24 4.55 -6.01
N ASP A 424 11.32 4.31 -7.31
CA ASP A 424 12.03 5.18 -8.23
C ASP A 424 11.09 6.29 -8.72
N GLY A 425 11.52 7.55 -8.70
CA GLY A 425 10.72 8.70 -9.10
C GLY A 425 10.20 8.60 -10.54
N ALA A 426 10.85 7.80 -11.40
CA ALA A 426 10.36 7.51 -12.74
C ALA A 426 8.97 6.82 -12.74
N ALA A 427 8.64 6.04 -11.72
CA ALA A 427 7.31 5.45 -11.54
C ALA A 427 6.26 6.44 -11.04
N LEU A 428 6.67 7.56 -10.44
CA LEU A 428 5.78 8.54 -9.82
C LEU A 428 5.36 9.66 -10.77
N ARG A 429 5.72 9.54 -12.04
CA ARG A 429 5.40 10.47 -13.11
C ARG A 429 3.91 10.34 -13.46
N GLY A 430 3.23 11.47 -13.61
CA GLY A 430 1.93 11.61 -14.23
C GLY A 430 1.98 11.74 -15.76
N ASP A 431 0.82 11.95 -16.36
CA ASP A 431 0.70 12.01 -17.83
C ASP A 431 1.12 13.37 -18.43
N HIS A 432 1.13 14.42 -17.62
CA HIS A 432 1.33 15.80 -18.04
C HIS A 432 2.65 16.38 -17.54
N ARG A 433 3.13 17.39 -18.27
CA ARG A 433 4.30 18.18 -17.91
C ARG A 433 3.88 19.25 -16.91
N ALA A 434 4.71 19.50 -15.89
CA ALA A 434 4.47 20.51 -14.88
C ALA A 434 5.57 21.56 -14.91
N VAL A 435 5.22 22.82 -14.67
CA VAL A 435 6.19 23.84 -14.34
C VAL A 435 6.73 23.58 -12.93
N LEU A 436 8.05 23.39 -12.79
CA LEU A 436 8.70 23.14 -11.49
C LEU A 436 9.35 24.40 -10.92
N HIS A 437 10.01 25.18 -11.76
CA HIS A 437 10.67 26.41 -11.37
C HIS A 437 10.50 27.46 -12.44
N VAL A 438 10.33 28.71 -12.03
CA VAL A 438 10.14 29.85 -12.91
C VAL A 438 11.08 30.97 -12.49
N ARG A 439 11.49 31.77 -13.46
CA ARG A 439 12.24 32.99 -13.23
C ARG A 439 11.80 34.06 -14.23
N GLY A 440 11.21 35.15 -13.72
CA GLY A 440 10.95 36.37 -14.45
C GLY A 440 12.25 37.15 -14.69
N ASP A 441 12.58 37.42 -15.96
CA ASP A 441 13.80 38.11 -16.34
C ASP A 441 13.52 39.52 -16.93
N ALA A 442 12.25 39.90 -17.12
CA ALA A 442 11.82 41.16 -17.72
C ALA A 442 10.93 42.03 -16.79
N PRO A 443 10.97 43.37 -16.89
CA PRO A 443 10.11 44.26 -16.09
C PRO A 443 8.63 44.04 -16.40
N GLY A 444 7.80 43.86 -15.37
CA GLY A 444 6.36 43.57 -15.51
C GLY A 444 6.02 42.09 -15.76
N TRP A 445 7.02 41.20 -15.67
CA TRP A 445 6.87 39.75 -15.69
C TRP A 445 7.54 39.17 -14.44
N ASP A 446 6.78 39.05 -13.36
CA ASP A 446 7.21 38.37 -12.15
C ASP A 446 7.09 36.84 -12.28
N ASP A 447 7.58 36.12 -11.27
CA ASP A 447 7.60 34.66 -11.28
C ASP A 447 6.17 34.08 -11.36
N ASP A 448 5.19 34.75 -10.74
CA ASP A 448 3.79 34.33 -10.70
C ASP A 448 3.14 34.44 -12.09
N ARG A 449 3.32 35.58 -12.78
CA ARG A 449 2.79 35.78 -14.12
C ARG A 449 3.46 34.88 -15.16
N VAL A 450 4.78 34.66 -15.03
CA VAL A 450 5.49 33.72 -15.91
C VAL A 450 5.03 32.28 -15.65
N TYR A 451 4.78 31.88 -14.39
CA TYR A 451 4.26 30.56 -14.04
C TYR A 451 2.89 30.32 -14.65
N GLU A 452 1.97 31.25 -14.45
CA GLU A 452 0.59 31.16 -14.93
C GLU A 452 0.53 31.00 -16.46
N VAL A 453 1.24 31.87 -17.20
CA VAL A 453 1.27 31.83 -18.66
C VAL A 453 1.98 30.56 -19.17
N ALA A 454 3.09 30.15 -18.53
CA ALA A 454 3.80 28.94 -18.91
C ALA A 454 2.99 27.67 -18.66
N ASP A 455 2.29 27.57 -17.53
CA ASP A 455 1.44 26.43 -17.18
C ASP A 455 0.24 26.30 -18.14
N ALA A 456 -0.43 27.41 -18.47
CA ALA A 456 -1.50 27.43 -19.46
C ALA A 456 -1.00 26.95 -20.84
N LEU A 457 0.14 27.46 -21.30
CA LEU A 457 0.74 27.06 -22.58
C LEU A 457 1.17 25.58 -22.61
N LEU A 458 1.67 25.03 -21.49
CA LEU A 458 2.03 23.60 -21.39
C LEU A 458 0.80 22.69 -21.52
N HIS A 459 -0.35 23.13 -20.99
CA HIS A 459 -1.60 22.38 -21.02
C HIS A 459 -2.43 22.64 -22.29
N GLY A 460 -1.97 23.51 -23.19
CA GLY A 460 -2.68 23.89 -24.41
C GLY A 460 -3.92 24.75 -24.14
N GLU A 461 -3.95 25.42 -23.00
CA GLU A 461 -4.98 26.36 -22.56
C GLU A 461 -4.65 27.77 -23.10
N GLU A 462 -5.66 28.64 -23.19
CA GLU A 462 -5.42 30.05 -23.51
C GLU A 462 -4.84 30.76 -22.28
N ALA A 463 -3.84 31.62 -22.49
CA ALA A 463 -3.28 32.41 -21.40
C ALA A 463 -4.35 33.35 -20.82
N PRO A 464 -4.46 33.47 -19.49
CA PRO A 464 -5.48 34.29 -18.84
C PRO A 464 -5.34 35.78 -19.20
N GLU A 465 -6.47 36.49 -19.13
CA GLU A 465 -6.50 37.95 -19.33
C GLU A 465 -5.70 38.60 -18.19
N PRO A 466 -4.82 39.58 -18.49
CA PRO A 466 -4.05 40.25 -17.46
C PRO A 466 -4.96 41.05 -16.54
N ASP A 467 -4.61 41.06 -15.26
CA ASP A 467 -5.14 42.05 -14.33
C ASP A 467 -4.74 43.49 -14.75
N PRO A 468 -5.40 44.55 -14.23
CA PRO A 468 -5.13 45.93 -14.63
C PRO A 468 -3.66 46.35 -14.51
N ASP A 469 -2.92 45.69 -13.62
CA ASP A 469 -1.53 45.95 -13.30
C ASP A 469 -0.55 44.99 -14.02
N GLU A 470 -1.06 44.01 -14.77
CA GLU A 470 -0.28 42.99 -15.46
C GLU A 470 -0.14 43.22 -16.98
N LEU A 471 0.89 42.62 -17.58
CA LEU A 471 1.12 42.70 -19.02
C LEU A 471 0.34 41.61 -19.81
N PRO A 472 -0.20 41.93 -20.99
CA PRO A 472 -0.92 40.98 -21.82
C PRO A 472 0.02 39.92 -22.42
N ALA A 473 -0.34 38.64 -22.29
CA ALA A 473 0.41 37.50 -22.82
C ALA A 473 0.05 37.15 -24.28
N THR A 474 -0.39 38.13 -25.08
CA THR A 474 -0.91 37.86 -26.44
C THR A 474 0.22 37.37 -27.35
N GLY A 475 0.11 36.15 -27.88
CA GLY A 475 1.15 35.57 -28.74
C GLY A 475 2.32 34.90 -27.98
N ALA A 476 2.17 34.65 -26.68
CA ALA A 476 3.14 33.94 -25.87
C ALA A 476 3.41 32.51 -26.38
N ARG A 477 4.67 32.07 -26.32
CA ARG A 477 5.07 30.69 -26.66
C ARG A 477 6.29 30.23 -25.86
N LEU A 478 6.35 28.93 -25.59
CA LEU A 478 7.52 28.29 -24.98
C LEU A 478 8.55 27.88 -26.04
N ARG A 479 9.78 28.36 -25.88
CA ARG A 479 10.93 27.95 -26.70
C ARG A 479 11.83 27.02 -25.87
N TRP A 480 11.73 25.72 -26.16
CA TRP A 480 12.55 24.69 -25.50
C TRP A 480 14.06 24.89 -25.73
N VAL A 481 14.81 24.99 -24.64
CA VAL A 481 16.26 25.11 -24.61
C VAL A 481 16.86 23.72 -24.40
N ARG A 482 17.73 23.28 -25.32
CA ARG A 482 18.47 22.02 -25.11
C ARG A 482 19.59 22.26 -24.11
N THR A 483 19.38 21.82 -22.87
CA THR A 483 20.43 21.79 -21.85
C THR A 483 21.46 20.73 -22.24
N GLN A 484 22.63 21.16 -22.76
CA GLN A 484 23.77 20.26 -22.97
C GLN A 484 24.39 19.88 -21.61
N GLY A 485 23.81 18.89 -20.95
CA GLY A 485 24.43 18.27 -19.78
C GLY A 485 25.68 17.48 -20.17
N SER A 486 26.67 17.43 -19.26
CA SER A 486 27.77 16.47 -19.35
C SER A 486 27.21 15.05 -19.44
N SER A 487 27.75 14.19 -20.33
CA SER A 487 27.22 12.84 -20.58
C SER A 487 27.26 11.89 -19.36
N ALA A 488 27.74 12.37 -18.20
CA ALA A 488 27.81 11.64 -16.94
C ALA A 488 26.56 11.77 -16.05
N THR A 489 25.65 12.71 -16.31
CA THR A 489 24.39 12.86 -15.55
C THR A 489 23.27 13.25 -16.51
N PRO A 490 22.48 12.29 -17.03
CA PRO A 490 21.32 12.63 -17.84
C PRO A 490 20.33 13.40 -16.97
N ALA A 491 19.86 14.55 -17.45
CA ALA A 491 18.73 15.25 -16.87
C ALA A 491 17.54 14.30 -16.93
N GLN A 492 17.19 13.74 -15.78
CA GLN A 492 16.08 12.83 -15.62
C GLN A 492 14.81 13.67 -15.68
N GLY A 493 14.32 13.93 -16.89
CA GLY A 493 12.99 14.48 -17.13
C GLY A 493 12.83 15.97 -16.90
N LEU A 494 13.90 16.69 -16.55
CA LEU A 494 13.94 18.14 -16.47
C LEU A 494 14.29 18.73 -17.85
N GLU A 495 13.41 19.56 -18.39
CA GLU A 495 13.62 20.32 -19.62
C GLU A 495 13.48 21.81 -19.30
N SER A 496 14.32 22.67 -19.89
CA SER A 496 14.21 24.12 -19.70
C SER A 496 13.59 24.75 -20.95
N ALA A 497 12.75 25.77 -20.77
CA ALA A 497 12.13 26.54 -21.84
C ALA A 497 12.18 28.04 -21.53
N ASP A 498 12.41 28.85 -22.55
CA ASP A 498 12.26 30.30 -22.45
C ASP A 498 10.82 30.69 -22.81
N LEU A 499 10.17 31.50 -21.98
CA LEU A 499 8.90 32.13 -22.30
C LEU A 499 9.15 33.33 -23.22
N ILE A 500 8.61 33.27 -24.44
CA ILE A 500 8.78 34.31 -25.46
C ILE A 500 7.44 35.01 -25.69
N VAL A 501 7.43 36.34 -25.51
CA VAL A 501 6.28 37.22 -25.80
C VAL A 501 6.74 38.31 -26.75
N ASP A 502 6.00 38.54 -27.84
CA ASP A 502 6.35 39.49 -28.91
C ASP A 502 7.76 39.35 -29.50
N GLY A 503 8.39 38.18 -29.34
CA GLY A 503 9.74 37.88 -29.83
C GLY A 503 10.87 38.11 -28.82
N GLU A 504 10.58 38.65 -27.64
CA GLU A 504 11.54 38.82 -26.54
C GLU A 504 11.38 37.72 -25.48
N CYS A 505 12.48 37.38 -24.80
CA CYS A 505 12.48 36.44 -23.69
C CYS A 505 12.09 37.17 -22.41
N VAL A 506 10.92 36.83 -21.86
CA VAL A 506 10.38 37.49 -20.66
C VAL A 506 10.66 36.71 -19.38
N GLY A 507 10.95 35.41 -19.50
CA GLY A 507 11.34 34.57 -18.37
C GLY A 507 11.83 33.20 -18.80
N SER A 508 12.41 32.46 -17.87
CA SER A 508 12.86 31.08 -18.02
C SER A 508 12.07 30.14 -17.12
N VAL A 509 11.79 28.94 -17.63
CA VAL A 509 10.90 27.96 -17.00
C VAL A 509 11.57 26.59 -17.06
N ASP A 510 11.70 25.94 -15.91
CA ASP A 510 12.07 24.54 -15.82
C ASP A 510 10.82 23.68 -15.71
N VAL A 511 10.72 22.72 -16.61
CA VAL A 511 9.57 21.85 -16.81
C VAL A 511 9.96 20.42 -16.47
N GLY A 512 9.18 19.81 -15.59
CA GLY A 512 9.28 18.41 -15.20
C GLY A 512 8.01 17.64 -15.52
N TRP A 513 7.75 16.61 -14.75
CA TRP A 513 6.50 15.85 -14.82
C TRP A 513 5.64 16.17 -13.59
N GLU A 514 4.32 16.24 -13.80
CA GLU A 514 3.40 16.19 -12.67
C GLU A 514 3.60 14.88 -11.91
N VAL A 515 3.36 14.90 -10.60
CA VAL A 515 3.38 13.68 -9.79
C VAL A 515 2.07 12.91 -10.00
N ASP A 516 2.17 11.61 -10.23
CA ASP A 516 1.01 10.72 -10.36
C ASP A 516 0.12 10.83 -9.10
N PRO A 517 -1.20 11.01 -9.24
CA PRO A 517 -2.11 11.16 -8.10
C PRO A 517 -2.08 10.00 -7.09
N TYR A 518 -1.65 8.80 -7.47
CA TYR A 518 -1.53 7.68 -6.55
C TYR A 518 -0.19 7.62 -5.81
N ALA A 519 0.73 8.56 -6.04
CA ALA A 519 2.02 8.59 -5.36
C ALA A 519 1.86 8.67 -3.84
N ILE A 520 0.95 9.52 -3.33
CA ILE A 520 0.69 9.61 -1.88
C ILE A 520 0.10 8.30 -1.32
N PRO A 521 -0.98 7.71 -1.90
CA PRO A 521 -1.45 6.37 -1.54
C PRO A 521 -0.36 5.29 -1.59
N LEU A 522 0.56 5.36 -2.56
CA LEU A 522 1.69 4.44 -2.69
C LEU A 522 2.61 4.57 -1.48
N PHE A 523 3.06 5.77 -1.11
CA PHE A 523 3.92 5.98 0.05
C PHE A 523 3.24 5.61 1.36
N GLN A 524 1.98 6.01 1.55
CA GLN A 524 1.20 5.62 2.74
C GLN A 524 1.12 4.10 2.86
N THR A 525 0.83 3.41 1.75
CA THR A 525 0.76 1.94 1.73
C THR A 525 2.14 1.31 1.95
N ALA A 526 3.20 1.86 1.34
CA ALA A 526 4.58 1.40 1.51
C ALA A 526 5.00 1.50 2.98
N ASN A 527 4.74 2.62 3.64
CA ASN A 527 5.05 2.84 5.06
C ASN A 527 4.24 1.87 5.96
N ARG A 528 3.00 1.54 5.60
CA ARG A 528 2.17 0.53 6.30
C ARG A 528 2.67 -0.91 6.18
N THR A 529 3.55 -1.21 5.23
CA THR A 529 4.10 -2.58 5.09
C THR A 529 5.05 -2.98 6.22
N GLY A 530 5.57 -2.00 6.98
CA GLY A 530 6.65 -2.20 7.95
C GLY A 530 8.03 -2.39 7.30
N ALA A 531 8.14 -2.30 5.97
CA ALA A 531 9.41 -2.25 5.25
C ALA A 531 10.01 -0.85 5.31
N ARG A 532 11.34 -0.75 5.18
CA ARG A 532 11.99 0.55 4.99
C ARG A 532 11.68 1.06 3.58
N VAL A 533 11.06 2.23 3.48
CA VAL A 533 10.76 2.88 2.21
C VAL A 533 11.90 3.81 1.83
N VAL A 534 12.37 3.69 0.59
CA VAL A 534 13.45 4.50 0.01
C VAL A 534 12.96 5.11 -1.29
N LEU A 535 13.13 6.41 -1.48
CA LEU A 535 12.81 7.12 -2.72
C LEU A 535 14.10 7.48 -3.46
N ARG A 536 14.21 7.16 -4.75
CA ARG A 536 15.17 7.82 -5.63
C ARG A 536 14.44 8.95 -6.36
N HIS A 537 14.84 10.19 -6.13
CA HIS A 537 14.20 11.34 -6.76
C HIS A 537 14.40 11.33 -8.28
N VAL A 538 13.43 11.91 -8.95
CA VAL A 538 13.47 12.38 -10.33
C VAL A 538 12.92 13.82 -10.32
N ALA A 539 13.20 14.64 -11.34
CA ALA A 539 12.70 16.00 -11.39
C ALA A 539 11.16 16.06 -11.19
N GLY A 540 10.71 16.83 -10.20
CA GLY A 540 9.31 16.99 -9.83
C GLY A 540 8.85 16.10 -8.68
N THR A 541 9.75 15.32 -8.06
CA THR A 541 9.42 14.43 -6.92
C THR A 541 10.02 14.90 -5.59
N GLU A 542 10.64 16.08 -5.57
CA GLU A 542 11.36 16.62 -4.42
C GLU A 542 10.44 16.79 -3.21
N ASP A 543 9.20 17.24 -3.43
CA ASP A 543 8.18 17.44 -2.37
C ASP A 543 7.77 16.15 -1.66
N LEU A 544 8.01 14.99 -2.29
CA LEU A 544 7.71 13.68 -1.73
C LEU A 544 8.79 13.22 -0.73
N ALA A 545 9.90 13.94 -0.59
CA ALA A 545 10.98 13.60 0.34
C ALA A 545 10.48 13.48 1.79
N ALA A 546 9.52 14.32 2.19
CA ALA A 546 8.92 14.30 3.53
C ALA A 546 8.15 13.00 3.82
N SER A 547 7.74 12.25 2.79
CA SER A 547 6.96 11.01 2.93
C SER A 547 7.82 9.77 3.21
N VAL A 548 9.14 9.88 3.17
CA VAL A 548 10.07 8.75 3.34
C VAL A 548 11.24 9.07 4.28
N GLY A 549 11.72 8.05 4.98
CA GLY A 549 12.87 8.21 5.88
C GLY A 549 14.24 8.22 5.19
N THR A 550 14.31 7.97 3.88
CA THR A 550 15.58 7.93 3.13
C THR A 550 15.35 8.26 1.67
N THR A 551 16.12 9.21 1.15
CA THR A 551 16.06 9.65 -0.25
C THR A 551 17.43 9.58 -0.91
N HIS A 552 17.44 9.38 -2.23
CA HIS A 552 18.63 9.47 -3.08
C HIS A 552 18.40 10.52 -4.18
N PRO A 553 19.40 11.34 -4.52
CA PRO A 553 19.27 12.35 -5.56
C PRO A 553 19.13 11.71 -6.96
N PRO A 554 18.53 12.43 -7.94
CA PRO A 554 18.29 11.90 -9.28
C PRO A 554 19.52 11.32 -9.97
N GLY A 555 20.69 11.93 -9.82
CA GLY A 555 21.94 11.45 -10.43
C GLY A 555 22.46 10.09 -9.94
N THR A 556 21.82 9.45 -8.94
CA THR A 556 22.29 8.18 -8.38
C THR A 556 21.92 7.00 -9.30
N PRO A 557 22.86 6.13 -9.70
CA PRO A 557 22.54 4.89 -10.42
C PRO A 557 21.64 3.98 -9.57
N LEU A 558 20.47 3.64 -10.10
CA LEU A 558 19.45 2.82 -9.44
C LEU A 558 20.00 1.41 -9.12
N LEU A 559 20.84 0.86 -10.00
CA LEU A 559 21.49 -0.44 -9.75
C LEU A 559 22.33 -0.43 -8.48
N ASN A 560 23.07 0.65 -8.22
CA ASN A 560 23.91 0.76 -7.03
C ASN A 560 23.05 0.87 -5.76
N VAL A 561 21.97 1.65 -5.82
CA VAL A 561 21.01 1.78 -4.70
C VAL A 561 20.43 0.41 -4.33
N VAL A 562 19.93 -0.35 -5.32
CA VAL A 562 19.35 -1.69 -5.07
C VAL A 562 20.42 -2.66 -4.54
N ARG A 563 21.64 -2.65 -5.09
CA ARG A 563 22.75 -3.50 -4.63
C ARG A 563 23.11 -3.24 -3.18
N GLU A 564 23.32 -1.98 -2.82
CA GLU A 564 23.71 -1.57 -1.47
C GLU A 564 22.63 -1.91 -0.45
N LEU A 565 21.36 -1.60 -0.76
CA LEU A 565 20.24 -1.92 0.11
C LEU A 565 20.05 -3.44 0.28
N ARG A 566 20.21 -4.22 -0.80
CA ARG A 566 20.13 -5.68 -0.76
C ARG A 566 21.23 -6.28 0.12
N ALA A 567 22.45 -5.74 0.03
CA ALA A 567 23.60 -6.20 0.81
C ALA A 567 23.51 -5.82 2.31
N ASP A 568 23.03 -4.61 2.63
CA ASP A 568 22.97 -4.09 4.00
C ASP A 568 21.71 -4.56 4.75
N ARG A 569 20.56 -4.57 4.08
CA ARG A 569 19.23 -4.63 4.75
C ARG A 569 18.39 -5.86 4.40
N GLY A 570 18.74 -6.60 3.34
CA GLY A 570 18.03 -7.81 2.93
C GLY A 570 17.11 -7.60 1.72
N PRO A 571 16.03 -8.39 1.57
CA PRO A 571 15.30 -8.47 0.30
C PRO A 571 14.65 -7.15 -0.12
N VAL A 572 14.87 -6.75 -1.38
CA VAL A 572 14.42 -5.47 -1.96
C VAL A 572 13.29 -5.70 -2.95
N LEU A 573 12.19 -4.96 -2.77
CA LEU A 573 11.17 -4.75 -3.80
C LEU A 573 11.42 -3.40 -4.49
N LEU A 574 11.53 -3.38 -5.81
CA LEU A 574 11.73 -2.18 -6.61
C LEU A 574 10.47 -1.86 -7.40
N ILE A 575 9.99 -0.62 -7.35
CA ILE A 575 8.94 -0.06 -8.21
C ILE A 575 9.57 1.02 -9.07
N THR A 576 9.53 0.86 -10.40
CA THR A 576 10.06 1.83 -11.38
C THR A 576 9.23 1.81 -12.66
N ALA A 577 9.50 2.74 -13.57
CA ALA A 577 8.93 2.76 -14.93
C ALA A 577 10.04 3.04 -15.94
N LEU A 578 9.92 2.46 -17.13
CA LEU A 578 10.76 2.86 -18.26
C LEU A 578 10.08 4.00 -18.99
N HIS A 579 10.86 5.02 -19.33
CA HIS A 579 10.38 6.15 -20.11
C HIS A 579 11.42 6.58 -21.12
N ARG A 580 11.03 7.28 -22.18
CA ARG A 580 11.99 7.78 -23.17
C ARG A 580 13.05 8.70 -22.56
N ASP A 581 12.67 9.52 -21.57
CA ASP A 581 13.57 10.49 -20.93
C ASP A 581 14.45 9.86 -19.83
N PHE A 582 14.08 8.67 -19.33
CA PHE A 582 14.68 8.04 -18.14
C PHE A 582 15.31 6.67 -18.40
N ALA A 583 14.97 6.02 -19.52
CA ALA A 583 15.32 4.63 -19.79
C ALA A 583 16.84 4.47 -19.93
N SER A 584 17.43 3.81 -18.94
CA SER A 584 18.83 3.47 -18.90
C SER A 584 19.01 1.97 -18.74
N THR A 585 20.11 1.46 -19.28
CA THR A 585 20.58 0.07 -19.05
C THR A 585 20.69 -0.25 -17.54
N ASP A 586 20.93 0.79 -16.73
CA ASP A 586 20.99 0.73 -15.27
C ASP A 586 19.63 0.38 -14.63
N THR A 587 18.53 0.94 -15.15
CA THR A 587 17.17 0.67 -14.65
C THR A 587 16.76 -0.80 -14.89
N LEU A 588 17.00 -1.28 -16.12
CA LEU A 588 16.75 -2.68 -16.48
C LEU A 588 17.61 -3.65 -15.66
N ALA A 589 18.87 -3.28 -15.39
CA ALA A 589 19.76 -4.05 -14.52
C ALA A 589 19.30 -4.05 -13.06
N ALA A 590 18.80 -2.92 -12.55
CA ALA A 590 18.25 -2.80 -11.20
C ALA A 590 17.03 -3.71 -11.01
N LEU A 591 16.11 -3.71 -12.00
CA LEU A 591 14.96 -4.63 -12.04
C LEU A 591 15.43 -6.10 -12.04
N ALA A 592 16.45 -6.44 -12.82
CA ALA A 592 16.95 -7.80 -12.92
C ALA A 592 17.59 -8.34 -11.62
N ILE A 593 18.16 -7.47 -10.78
CA ILE A 593 18.79 -7.89 -9.52
C ILE A 593 17.88 -7.79 -8.29
N ALA A 594 16.79 -7.01 -8.37
CA ALA A 594 15.82 -6.88 -7.29
C ALA A 594 15.23 -8.25 -6.93
N ASP A 595 14.80 -8.43 -5.67
CA ASP A 595 14.17 -9.68 -5.25
C ASP A 595 12.70 -9.74 -5.71
N VAL A 596 12.06 -8.58 -5.85
CA VAL A 596 10.78 -8.38 -6.53
C VAL A 596 10.85 -7.09 -7.37
N GLY A 597 10.90 -7.20 -8.69
CA GLY A 597 10.88 -6.06 -9.62
C GLY A 597 9.48 -5.78 -10.17
N VAL A 598 8.93 -4.61 -9.89
CA VAL A 598 7.64 -4.13 -10.41
C VAL A 598 7.89 -2.97 -11.38
N ALA A 599 7.44 -3.12 -12.61
CA ALA A 599 7.51 -2.07 -13.62
C ALA A 599 6.12 -1.58 -14.03
N LEU A 600 5.94 -0.26 -14.16
CA LEU A 600 4.77 0.31 -14.83
C LEU A 600 5.00 0.28 -16.35
N ASP A 601 3.96 -0.06 -17.10
CA ASP A 601 4.01 -0.06 -18.56
C ASP A 601 3.80 1.36 -19.09
N ASP A 602 4.70 1.82 -19.96
CA ASP A 602 4.51 3.03 -20.75
C ASP A 602 4.49 2.65 -22.24
N PRO A 603 3.35 2.79 -22.93
CA PRO A 603 3.23 2.49 -24.36
C PRO A 603 4.20 3.27 -25.26
N ARG A 604 4.73 4.40 -24.79
CA ARG A 604 5.69 5.24 -25.52
C ARG A 604 7.15 4.85 -25.25
N ALA A 605 7.40 3.92 -24.34
CA ALA A 605 8.72 3.46 -23.95
C ALA A 605 8.96 1.99 -24.32
N ALA A 606 10.19 1.53 -24.09
CA ALA A 606 10.52 0.13 -24.24
C ALA A 606 9.91 -0.72 -23.11
N THR A 607 9.50 -1.94 -23.43
CA THR A 607 8.91 -2.85 -22.44
C THR A 607 9.97 -3.33 -21.43
N ALA A 608 9.63 -3.29 -20.15
CA ALA A 608 10.51 -3.68 -19.03
C ALA A 608 10.59 -5.21 -18.84
N TRP A 609 11.12 -5.92 -19.82
CA TRP A 609 11.18 -7.39 -19.81
C TRP A 609 11.97 -8.00 -18.64
N THR A 610 12.83 -7.23 -17.97
CA THR A 610 13.58 -7.67 -16.78
C THR A 610 12.80 -7.55 -15.48
N ALA A 611 11.59 -6.98 -15.49
CA ALA A 611 10.72 -6.94 -14.32
C ALA A 611 10.10 -8.31 -14.03
N ASP A 612 9.77 -8.56 -12.77
CA ASP A 612 9.00 -9.75 -12.39
C ASP A 612 7.49 -9.55 -12.65
N ILE A 613 7.03 -8.30 -12.51
CA ILE A 613 5.63 -7.91 -12.68
C ILE A 613 5.57 -6.63 -13.51
N ILE A 614 4.85 -6.67 -14.63
CA ILE A 614 4.52 -5.49 -15.45
C ILE A 614 3.06 -5.12 -15.18
N THR A 615 2.86 -3.96 -14.58
CA THR A 615 1.54 -3.42 -14.23
C THR A 615 0.93 -2.65 -15.42
N GLY A 616 -0.21 -1.99 -15.22
CA GLY A 616 -0.73 -1.02 -16.19
C GLY A 616 0.13 0.24 -16.28
N THR A 617 -0.44 1.29 -16.86
CA THR A 617 0.12 2.66 -16.84
C THR A 617 -0.12 3.36 -15.51
N ASP A 618 -1.07 2.85 -14.72
CA ASP A 618 -1.52 3.45 -13.45
C ASP A 618 -0.77 2.80 -12.26
N LEU A 619 -0.34 3.63 -11.33
CA LEU A 619 0.33 3.27 -10.08
C LEU A 619 -0.62 2.60 -9.06
N ALA A 620 -1.94 2.66 -9.23
CA ALA A 620 -2.94 1.97 -8.40
C ALA A 620 -2.68 0.45 -8.30
N ASP A 621 -2.23 -0.18 -9.39
CA ASP A 621 -1.85 -1.59 -9.41
C ASP A 621 -0.64 -1.87 -8.51
N ALA A 622 0.34 -0.95 -8.49
CA ALA A 622 1.51 -1.05 -7.62
C ALA A 622 1.13 -0.91 -6.14
N VAL A 623 0.18 -0.02 -5.81
CA VAL A 623 -0.40 0.10 -4.45
C VAL A 623 -1.03 -1.23 -3.98
N ARG A 624 -1.72 -1.93 -4.88
CA ARG A 624 -2.32 -3.24 -4.58
C ARG A 624 -1.27 -4.31 -4.32
N ILE A 625 -0.16 -4.31 -5.06
CA ILE A 625 0.98 -5.21 -4.82
C ILE A 625 1.61 -4.92 -3.45
N LEU A 626 1.83 -3.65 -3.10
CA LEU A 626 2.36 -3.27 -1.78
C LEU A 626 1.43 -3.70 -0.64
N SER A 627 0.11 -3.54 -0.82
CA SER A 627 -0.90 -3.98 0.15
C SER A 627 -0.86 -5.49 0.42
N ALA A 628 -0.31 -6.28 -0.51
CA ALA A 628 -0.17 -7.72 -0.35
C ALA A 628 0.98 -8.13 0.59
N ILE A 629 2.00 -7.28 0.78
CA ILE A 629 3.21 -7.61 1.57
C ILE A 629 2.89 -7.99 3.03
N PRO A 630 2.22 -7.14 3.83
CA PRO A 630 1.92 -7.47 5.23
C PRO A 630 1.01 -8.70 5.35
N VAL A 631 0.08 -8.87 4.39
CA VAL A 631 -0.83 -10.02 4.35
C VAL A 631 -0.09 -11.31 3.98
N ALA A 632 0.84 -11.26 3.04
CA ALA A 632 1.69 -12.39 2.65
C ALA A 632 2.52 -12.88 3.84
N ARG A 633 3.14 -11.94 4.57
CA ARG A 633 3.91 -12.23 5.78
C ARG A 633 3.04 -12.87 6.87
N SER A 634 1.88 -12.28 7.16
CA SER A 634 0.94 -12.82 8.14
C SER A 634 0.41 -14.22 7.75
N ALA A 635 0.15 -14.45 6.45
CA ALA A 635 -0.27 -15.74 5.93
C ALA A 635 0.84 -16.80 6.08
N SER A 636 2.10 -16.47 5.77
CA SER A 636 3.25 -17.34 5.98
C SER A 636 3.47 -17.67 7.46
N GLU A 637 3.43 -16.68 8.35
CA GLU A 637 3.57 -16.87 9.80
C GLU A 637 2.45 -17.76 10.37
N SER A 638 1.20 -17.53 9.95
CA SER A 638 0.05 -18.37 10.33
C SER A 638 0.21 -19.80 9.83
N ALA A 639 0.70 -19.99 8.61
CA ALA A 639 0.95 -21.31 8.03
C ALA A 639 2.08 -22.06 8.76
N VAL A 640 3.11 -21.35 9.25
CA VAL A 640 4.16 -21.91 10.10
C VAL A 640 3.61 -22.35 11.46
N HIS A 641 2.76 -21.54 12.10
CA HIS A 641 2.11 -21.93 13.36
C HIS A 641 1.21 -23.16 13.21
N LEU A 642 0.46 -23.24 12.11
CA LEU A 642 -0.32 -24.44 11.77
C LEU A 642 0.60 -25.66 11.55
N ALA A 643 1.74 -25.48 10.87
CA ALA A 643 2.71 -26.56 10.66
C ALA A 643 3.29 -27.07 11.99
N GLN A 644 3.70 -26.15 12.87
CA GLN A 644 4.18 -26.47 14.23
C GLN A 644 3.14 -27.28 15.00
N GLY A 645 1.89 -26.80 15.06
CA GLY A 645 0.79 -27.51 15.71
C GLY A 645 0.53 -28.89 15.10
N GLY A 646 0.48 -28.99 13.77
CA GLY A 646 0.28 -30.26 13.06
C GLY A 646 1.39 -31.27 13.34
N THR A 647 2.66 -30.86 13.31
CA THR A 647 3.81 -31.71 13.63
C THR A 647 3.82 -32.15 15.09
N THR A 648 3.51 -31.25 16.03
CA THR A 648 3.43 -31.59 17.47
C THR A 648 2.34 -32.63 17.72
N LEU A 649 1.14 -32.43 17.17
CA LEU A 649 0.02 -33.37 17.31
C LEU A 649 0.30 -34.73 16.63
N ALA A 650 0.95 -34.72 15.47
CA ALA A 650 1.38 -35.94 14.81
C ALA A 650 2.43 -36.69 15.63
N GLY A 651 3.40 -36.00 16.22
CA GLY A 651 4.36 -36.58 17.17
C GLY A 651 3.67 -37.25 18.37
N LEU A 652 2.64 -36.63 18.94
CA LEU A 652 1.85 -37.21 20.03
C LEU A 652 1.08 -38.47 19.60
N LEU A 653 0.51 -38.50 18.40
CA LEU A 653 -0.14 -39.71 17.85
C LEU A 653 0.83 -40.88 17.70
N LEU A 654 2.09 -40.61 17.32
CA LEU A 654 3.13 -41.65 17.22
C LEU A 654 3.45 -42.28 18.59
N VAL A 655 3.48 -41.44 19.63
CA VAL A 655 3.85 -41.86 20.98
C VAL A 655 2.69 -42.60 21.68
N THR A 656 1.45 -42.24 21.39
CA THR A 656 0.25 -42.83 22.02
C THR A 656 -0.20 -44.16 21.41
N GLY A 657 0.34 -44.55 20.25
CA GLY A 657 0.13 -45.87 19.65
C GLY A 657 -1.25 -46.10 19.04
N GLU A 658 -2.08 -45.06 18.84
CA GLU A 658 -3.41 -45.17 18.23
C GLU A 658 -3.38 -45.40 16.69
N GLN A 659 -2.57 -46.36 16.22
CA GLN A 659 -2.68 -46.92 14.86
C GLN A 659 -3.34 -48.30 14.83
N GLU A 660 -4.05 -48.71 15.89
CA GLU A 660 -4.82 -49.97 15.89
C GLU A 660 -6.00 -49.94 14.90
N ALA A 661 -5.76 -50.58 13.74
CA ALA A 661 -6.53 -51.71 13.20
C ALA A 661 -8.07 -51.73 13.33
N GLY A 662 -8.75 -50.58 13.27
CA GLY A 662 -10.20 -50.54 13.03
C GLY A 662 -10.54 -50.99 11.60
N THR A 663 -11.18 -52.14 11.45
CA THR A 663 -11.56 -52.85 10.20
C THR A 663 -12.63 -52.14 9.34
N SER A 664 -12.87 -50.84 9.53
CA SER A 664 -13.84 -50.05 8.77
C SER A 664 -13.16 -49.23 7.66
N PRO A 665 -13.25 -49.60 6.38
CA PRO A 665 -12.58 -48.91 5.27
C PRO A 665 -13.14 -47.52 4.92
N VAL A 666 -14.24 -47.06 5.55
CA VAL A 666 -14.96 -45.82 5.19
C VAL A 666 -14.84 -44.72 6.26
N SER A 667 -14.02 -44.89 7.29
CA SER A 667 -13.96 -43.86 8.34
C SER A 667 -13.16 -42.63 7.88
N PHE A 668 -13.85 -41.49 7.76
CA PHE A 668 -13.33 -40.13 7.52
C PHE A 668 -12.11 -39.78 8.42
N ARG A 669 -11.93 -40.50 9.52
CA ARG A 669 -10.82 -40.39 10.47
C ARG A 669 -9.43 -40.70 9.87
N ARG A 670 -9.31 -41.52 8.81
CA ARG A 670 -8.01 -41.78 8.12
C ARG A 670 -7.55 -40.61 7.25
N TRP A 671 -8.44 -39.69 6.91
CA TRP A 671 -8.14 -38.50 6.10
C TRP A 671 -7.47 -37.40 6.92
N LEU A 672 -7.73 -37.36 8.23
CA LEU A 672 -7.40 -36.26 9.15
C LEU A 672 -6.13 -36.54 9.96
N ASN A 673 -5.01 -36.89 9.31
CA ASN A 673 -3.70 -36.77 9.98
C ASN A 673 -3.53 -35.28 10.38
N PRO A 674 -3.14 -34.94 11.63
CA PRO A 674 -2.94 -33.55 12.04
C PRO A 674 -2.08 -32.71 11.09
N VAL A 675 -1.05 -33.30 10.46
CA VAL A 675 -0.22 -32.59 9.45
C VAL A 675 -1.04 -32.23 8.21
N ASN A 676 -1.87 -33.14 7.72
CA ASN A 676 -2.73 -32.91 6.55
C ASN A 676 -3.88 -31.94 6.88
N ALA A 677 -4.45 -32.01 8.09
CA ALA A 677 -5.47 -31.07 8.55
C ALA A 677 -4.89 -29.64 8.68
N ALA A 678 -3.69 -29.51 9.24
CA ALA A 678 -2.97 -28.24 9.30
C ALA A 678 -2.68 -27.70 7.89
N ALA A 679 -2.27 -28.57 6.96
CA ALA A 679 -1.99 -28.19 5.58
C ALA A 679 -3.24 -27.76 4.80
N ALA A 680 -4.35 -28.48 4.96
CA ALA A 680 -5.65 -28.09 4.41
C ALA A 680 -6.09 -26.71 4.94
N THR A 681 -5.95 -26.49 6.25
CA THR A 681 -6.32 -25.23 6.91
C THR A 681 -5.45 -24.08 6.41
N ALA A 682 -4.13 -24.29 6.29
CA ALA A 682 -3.19 -23.30 5.77
C ALA A 682 -3.50 -22.95 4.30
N LEU A 683 -3.85 -23.94 3.47
CA LEU A 683 -4.24 -23.73 2.07
C LEU A 683 -5.51 -22.86 1.97
N VAL A 684 -6.53 -23.14 2.78
CA VAL A 684 -7.79 -22.36 2.80
C VAL A 684 -7.54 -20.96 3.33
N ALA A 685 -6.80 -20.82 4.44
CA ALA A 685 -6.47 -19.53 5.03
C ALA A 685 -5.66 -18.65 4.08
N GLY A 686 -4.63 -19.21 3.44
CA GLY A 686 -3.82 -18.51 2.42
C GLY A 686 -4.67 -18.04 1.23
N SER A 687 -5.59 -18.88 0.77
CA SER A 687 -6.52 -18.53 -0.32
C SER A 687 -7.47 -17.39 0.06
N PHE A 688 -8.01 -17.41 1.29
CA PHE A 688 -8.90 -16.36 1.77
C PHE A 688 -8.15 -15.03 1.97
N SER A 689 -6.95 -15.07 2.54
CA SER A 689 -6.08 -13.90 2.72
C SER A 689 -5.74 -13.23 1.39
N ALA A 690 -5.37 -13.99 0.36
CA ALA A 690 -5.12 -13.43 -0.98
C ALA A 690 -6.41 -12.83 -1.59
N THR A 691 -7.55 -13.50 -1.43
CA THR A 691 -8.84 -13.00 -1.92
C THR A 691 -9.24 -11.69 -1.23
N ARG A 692 -8.90 -11.53 0.06
CA ARG A 692 -9.13 -10.27 0.80
C ARG A 692 -8.34 -9.11 0.20
N VAL A 693 -7.06 -9.32 -0.15
CA VAL A 693 -6.23 -8.31 -0.81
C VAL A 693 -6.83 -7.90 -2.16
N LEU A 694 -7.24 -8.88 -2.97
CA LEU A 694 -7.83 -8.63 -4.29
C LEU A 694 -9.19 -7.91 -4.25
N ARG A 695 -9.85 -7.90 -3.09
CA ARG A 695 -11.15 -7.25 -2.87
C ARG A 695 -11.03 -5.89 -2.17
N LEU A 696 -9.81 -5.45 -1.85
CA LEU A 696 -9.60 -4.10 -1.34
C LEU A 696 -10.11 -3.09 -2.38
N PRO A 697 -10.76 -2.00 -1.94
CA PRO A 697 -11.12 -0.91 -2.84
C PRO A 697 -9.85 -0.34 -3.47
N ASP A 698 -9.98 0.18 -4.69
CA ASP A 698 -8.89 0.91 -5.31
C ASP A 698 -8.50 2.11 -4.44
N PRO A 699 -7.20 2.45 -4.36
CA PRO A 699 -6.78 3.64 -3.65
C PRO A 699 -7.50 4.87 -4.23
N THR A 700 -7.79 5.85 -3.40
CA THR A 700 -8.31 7.14 -3.89
C THR A 700 -7.15 7.97 -4.41
N PRO A 701 -7.17 8.46 -5.67
CA PRO A 701 -6.13 9.34 -6.18
C PRO A 701 -6.11 10.66 -5.38
N GLN A 702 -4.91 11.14 -5.07
CA GLN A 702 -4.66 12.39 -4.36
C GLN A 702 -3.72 13.27 -5.21
N PRO A 703 -4.26 14.07 -6.15
CA PRO A 703 -3.43 14.93 -6.98
C PRO A 703 -2.75 15.99 -6.12
N LEU A 704 -1.48 16.26 -6.42
CA LEU A 704 -0.66 17.29 -5.76
C LEU A 704 -0.67 18.61 -6.56
N THR A 705 -1.81 18.95 -7.16
CA THR A 705 -1.95 20.20 -7.91
C THR A 705 -1.88 21.38 -6.94
N ALA A 706 -1.03 22.36 -7.26
CA ALA A 706 -0.90 23.61 -6.53
C ALA A 706 -2.10 24.54 -6.83
N TRP A 707 -3.30 24.16 -6.41
CA TRP A 707 -4.55 24.89 -6.68
C TRP A 707 -4.49 26.36 -6.26
N HIS A 708 -3.68 26.69 -5.24
CA HIS A 708 -3.47 28.05 -4.74
C HIS A 708 -2.75 28.98 -5.72
N ALA A 709 -1.92 28.42 -6.60
CA ALA A 709 -1.14 29.16 -7.60
C ALA A 709 -1.85 29.30 -8.94
N LEU A 710 -3.10 28.82 -9.04
CA LEU A 710 -3.90 28.87 -10.27
C LEU A 710 -5.03 29.89 -10.14
N ASP A 711 -5.35 30.55 -11.25
CA ASP A 711 -6.52 31.41 -11.37
C ASP A 711 -7.82 30.59 -11.20
N PRO A 712 -8.87 31.11 -10.51
CA PRO A 712 -10.12 30.40 -10.30
C PRO A 712 -10.81 29.93 -11.59
N GLU A 713 -10.61 30.59 -12.73
CA GLU A 713 -11.12 30.16 -14.03
C GLU A 713 -10.43 28.90 -14.54
N ILE A 714 -9.10 28.81 -14.38
CA ILE A 714 -8.33 27.60 -14.70
C ILE A 714 -8.74 26.46 -13.75
N VAL A 715 -8.88 26.73 -12.45
CA VAL A 715 -9.32 25.73 -11.48
C VAL A 715 -10.70 25.17 -11.84
N TYR A 716 -11.66 26.05 -12.12
CA TYR A 716 -13.01 25.64 -12.50
C TYR A 716 -13.03 24.91 -13.85
N SER A 717 -12.19 25.30 -14.81
CA SER A 717 -12.10 24.63 -16.12
C SER A 717 -11.50 23.23 -16.02
N ARG A 718 -10.46 23.02 -15.22
CA ARG A 718 -9.86 21.70 -14.97
C ARG A 718 -10.83 20.76 -14.26
N LEU A 719 -11.58 21.27 -13.29
CA LEU A 719 -12.59 20.50 -12.56
C LEU A 719 -13.86 20.22 -13.40
N ALA A 720 -14.29 21.16 -14.25
CA ALA A 720 -15.47 21.02 -15.10
C ALA A 720 -15.21 20.31 -16.45
N GLY A 721 -13.96 20.34 -16.93
CA GLY A 721 -13.53 19.87 -18.25
C GLY A 721 -13.40 18.35 -18.38
N GLY A 722 -13.50 17.60 -17.29
CA GLY A 722 -13.62 16.14 -17.33
C GLY A 722 -12.41 15.41 -17.93
N ALA A 723 -11.22 16.04 -17.98
CA ALA A 723 -9.98 15.33 -18.28
C ALA A 723 -9.63 14.46 -17.06
N ARG A 724 -10.19 13.24 -17.10
CA ARG A 724 -10.33 12.23 -16.04
C ARG A 724 -11.48 12.55 -15.07
N PRO A 725 -12.45 11.63 -14.89
CA PRO A 725 -13.14 11.59 -13.62
C PRO A 725 -12.06 11.37 -12.57
N MET A 726 -11.78 12.38 -11.74
CA MET A 726 -11.23 12.11 -10.42
C MET A 726 -12.18 11.11 -9.81
N ALA A 727 -11.77 9.85 -9.71
CA ALA A 727 -12.65 8.74 -9.39
C ALA A 727 -13.11 8.83 -7.93
N VAL A 728 -13.99 9.79 -7.64
CA VAL A 728 -14.94 9.72 -6.55
C VAL A 728 -15.96 8.67 -7.00
N GLU A 729 -15.73 7.47 -6.51
CA GLU A 729 -16.66 6.34 -6.53
C GLU A 729 -17.11 5.91 -7.94
N THR A 730 -16.24 5.16 -8.60
CA THR A 730 -16.76 4.01 -9.36
C THR A 730 -17.14 2.92 -8.36
N GLU A 731 -18.12 3.19 -7.49
CA GLU A 731 -18.95 2.11 -7.01
C GLU A 731 -19.49 1.42 -8.24
N SER A 732 -18.98 0.21 -8.46
CA SER A 732 -19.39 -0.67 -9.55
C SER A 732 -20.91 -0.63 -9.69
N SER A 733 -21.42 -0.45 -10.90
CA SER A 733 -22.85 -0.36 -11.18
C SER A 733 -23.66 -1.54 -10.61
N TRP A 734 -23.02 -2.68 -10.34
CA TRP A 734 -23.62 -3.83 -9.66
C TRP A 734 -23.74 -3.66 -8.14
N ARG A 735 -22.80 -2.99 -7.45
CA ARG A 735 -22.94 -2.61 -6.03
C ARG A 735 -23.96 -1.51 -5.87
N ARG A 736 -23.96 -0.49 -6.72
CA ARG A 736 -25.02 0.53 -6.74
C ARG A 736 -26.40 -0.06 -7.01
N ARG A 737 -26.51 -0.99 -7.97
CA ARG A 737 -27.75 -1.78 -8.18
C ARG A 737 -28.04 -2.71 -7.03
N LEU A 738 -27.04 -3.28 -6.35
CA LEU A 738 -27.26 -4.11 -5.18
C LEU A 738 -27.66 -3.27 -3.99
N ASP A 739 -27.13 -2.07 -3.76
CA ASP A 739 -27.54 -1.16 -2.71
C ASP A 739 -28.93 -0.59 -3.02
N ASP A 740 -29.23 -0.24 -4.27
CA ASP A 740 -30.59 0.12 -4.72
C ASP A 740 -31.59 -1.05 -4.62
N LEU A 741 -31.19 -2.29 -4.94
CA LEU A 741 -32.01 -3.49 -4.72
C LEU A 741 -32.08 -3.85 -3.22
N THR A 742 -31.04 -3.52 -2.46
CA THR A 742 -30.94 -3.71 -1.01
C THR A 742 -31.80 -2.68 -0.28
N TYR A 743 -32.18 -1.57 -0.90
CA TYR A 743 -33.21 -0.66 -0.40
C TYR A 743 -34.67 -1.11 -0.66
N SER A 744 -34.90 -2.35 -1.11
CA SER A 744 -36.27 -2.90 -1.13
C SER A 744 -36.82 -3.06 0.30
N PRO A 745 -37.91 -2.37 0.68
CA PRO A 745 -38.48 -2.39 2.04
C PRO A 745 -39.01 -3.77 2.49
N ALA A 746 -39.10 -4.73 1.57
CA ALA A 746 -39.59 -6.08 1.83
C ALA A 746 -38.62 -6.98 2.64
N LEU A 747 -37.31 -6.66 2.67
CA LEU A 747 -36.28 -7.50 3.32
C LEU A 747 -35.68 -6.88 4.60
N GLU A 748 -36.14 -5.71 5.00
CA GLU A 748 -35.67 -4.99 6.19
C GLU A 748 -35.81 -5.77 7.53
N PRO A 749 -36.92 -6.49 7.82
CA PRO A 749 -37.09 -7.16 9.12
C PRO A 749 -36.20 -8.41 9.29
N LEU A 750 -35.69 -9.00 8.20
CA LEU A 750 -34.77 -10.15 8.25
C LEU A 750 -33.29 -9.74 8.32
N ARG A 751 -32.94 -8.48 8.01
CA ARG A 751 -31.55 -8.02 7.85
C ARG A 751 -30.86 -7.60 9.13
N LYS A 752 -31.54 -6.84 9.99
CA LYS A 752 -30.97 -6.40 11.28
C LYS A 752 -30.43 -7.58 12.09
N PRO A 753 -31.14 -8.73 12.25
CA PRO A 753 -30.58 -9.86 12.97
C PRO A 753 -29.41 -10.52 12.22
N LEU A 754 -29.50 -10.70 10.89
CA LEU A 754 -28.45 -11.36 10.11
C LEU A 754 -27.13 -10.56 10.12
N HIS A 755 -27.21 -9.23 9.99
CA HIS A 755 -26.07 -8.33 10.03
C HIS A 755 -25.43 -8.28 11.41
N ASN A 756 -26.25 -8.24 12.48
CA ASN A 756 -25.74 -8.27 13.85
C ASN A 756 -25.06 -9.61 14.18
N VAL A 757 -25.61 -10.73 13.68
CA VAL A 757 -24.97 -12.05 13.80
C VAL A 757 -23.67 -12.11 13.01
N ALA A 758 -23.63 -11.57 11.79
CA ALA A 758 -22.41 -11.50 10.99
C ALA A 758 -21.33 -10.63 11.64
N ARG A 759 -21.71 -9.48 12.21
CA ARG A 759 -20.82 -8.61 12.99
C ARG A 759 -20.28 -9.32 14.23
N LEU A 760 -21.13 -10.05 14.95
CA LEU A 760 -20.70 -10.84 16.10
C LEU A 760 -19.74 -11.95 15.66
N ALA A 761 -20.07 -12.68 14.59
CA ALA A 761 -19.20 -13.71 14.05
C ALA A 761 -17.82 -13.13 13.66
N SER A 762 -17.76 -11.99 12.96
CA SER A 762 -16.50 -11.34 12.63
C SER A 762 -15.72 -10.85 13.85
N ALA A 763 -16.41 -10.32 14.86
CA ALA A 763 -15.77 -9.87 16.11
C ALA A 763 -15.20 -11.07 16.88
N THR A 764 -15.97 -12.15 17.01
CA THR A 764 -15.52 -13.40 17.66
C THR A 764 -14.38 -14.08 16.91
N GLN A 765 -14.37 -14.05 15.57
CA GLN A 765 -13.26 -14.55 14.76
C GLN A 765 -11.98 -13.75 15.01
N THR A 766 -12.11 -12.43 15.20
CA THR A 766 -10.97 -11.56 15.52
C THR A 766 -10.42 -11.87 16.91
N GLU A 767 -11.27 -12.16 17.90
CA GLU A 767 -10.84 -12.61 19.24
C GLU A 767 -10.20 -14.01 19.21
N LEU A 768 -10.67 -14.91 18.33
CA LEU A 768 -10.02 -16.21 18.10
C LEU A 768 -8.64 -16.08 17.43
N ALA A 769 -8.30 -14.93 16.86
CA ALA A 769 -6.97 -14.65 16.32
C ALA A 769 -5.96 -14.20 17.40
N ASP A 770 -6.33 -14.22 18.70
CA ASP A 770 -5.42 -13.94 19.81
C ASP A 770 -4.20 -14.89 19.78
N PRO A 771 -2.97 -14.41 20.07
CA PRO A 771 -1.76 -15.24 20.13
C PRO A 771 -1.85 -16.49 21.03
N LEU A 772 -2.75 -16.54 22.01
CA LEU A 772 -2.96 -17.70 22.88
C LEU A 772 -3.86 -18.79 22.27
N THR A 773 -4.77 -18.41 21.36
CA THR A 773 -5.75 -19.33 20.78
C THR A 773 -5.11 -20.49 20.02
N PRO A 774 -4.06 -20.30 19.17
CA PRO A 774 -3.40 -21.42 18.51
C PRO A 774 -2.79 -22.43 19.49
N ILE A 775 -2.21 -21.96 20.60
CA ILE A 775 -1.60 -22.82 21.61
C ILE A 775 -2.67 -23.66 22.32
N LEU A 776 -3.78 -23.02 22.73
CA LEU A 776 -4.90 -23.70 23.39
C LEU A 776 -5.62 -24.67 22.44
N ALA A 777 -5.78 -24.31 21.17
CA ALA A 777 -6.34 -25.20 20.16
C ALA A 777 -5.47 -26.45 19.97
N VAL A 778 -4.14 -26.29 19.95
CA VAL A 778 -3.20 -27.44 19.94
C VAL A 778 -3.29 -28.24 21.23
N GLY A 779 -3.40 -27.60 22.40
CA GLY A 779 -3.57 -28.28 23.69
C GLY A 779 -4.88 -29.09 23.81
N ALA A 780 -6.01 -28.52 23.33
CA ALA A 780 -7.30 -29.20 23.26
C ALA A 780 -7.25 -30.41 22.31
N ALA A 781 -6.66 -30.23 21.14
CA ALA A 781 -6.47 -31.32 20.18
C ALA A 781 -5.53 -32.41 20.73
N ALA A 782 -4.45 -32.03 21.41
CA ALA A 782 -3.53 -32.96 22.08
C ALA A 782 -4.26 -33.77 23.15
N SER A 783 -5.07 -33.13 24.00
CA SER A 783 -5.86 -33.79 25.04
C SER A 783 -6.87 -34.78 24.45
N ALA A 784 -7.54 -34.40 23.35
CA ALA A 784 -8.45 -35.29 22.62
C ALA A 784 -7.73 -36.49 22.01
N ILE A 785 -6.54 -36.28 21.42
CA ILE A 785 -5.69 -37.34 20.85
C ILE A 785 -5.25 -38.34 21.92
N VAL A 786 -4.93 -37.87 23.12
CA VAL A 786 -4.57 -38.75 24.22
C VAL A 786 -5.81 -39.39 24.88
N GLY A 787 -7.02 -39.13 24.35
CA GLY A 787 -8.28 -39.71 24.80
C GLY A 787 -8.88 -39.05 26.05
N SER A 788 -8.37 -37.90 26.48
CA SER A 788 -9.00 -37.07 27.51
C SER A 788 -10.03 -36.15 26.86
N ASN A 789 -11.20 -36.71 26.54
CA ASN A 789 -12.28 -35.96 25.91
C ASN A 789 -12.82 -34.85 26.83
N ILE A 790 -12.75 -35.03 28.15
CA ILE A 790 -13.22 -34.06 29.14
C ILE A 790 -12.29 -32.83 29.13
N ASP A 791 -10.97 -33.03 29.23
CA ASP A 791 -10.01 -31.92 29.21
C ASP A 791 -10.06 -31.17 27.88
N ALA A 792 -10.18 -31.89 26.75
CA ALA A 792 -10.36 -31.28 25.45
C ALA A 792 -11.65 -30.43 25.34
N LEU A 793 -12.77 -30.93 25.87
CA LEU A 793 -14.05 -30.20 25.89
C LEU A 793 -13.98 -28.98 26.81
N LEU A 794 -13.29 -29.09 27.95
CA LEU A 794 -13.10 -27.98 28.88
C LEU A 794 -12.29 -26.85 28.21
N VAL A 795 -11.13 -27.15 27.63
CA VAL A 795 -10.28 -26.15 26.96
C VAL A 795 -11.02 -25.52 25.78
N ALA A 796 -11.65 -26.34 24.91
CA ALA A 796 -12.42 -25.84 23.77
C ALA A 796 -13.63 -25.00 24.22
N GLY A 797 -14.29 -25.40 25.32
CA GLY A 797 -15.41 -24.69 25.91
C GLY A 797 -15.00 -23.33 26.46
N VAL A 798 -13.93 -23.27 27.26
CA VAL A 798 -13.41 -22.00 27.81
C VAL A 798 -12.96 -21.07 26.69
N MET A 799 -12.22 -21.59 25.69
CA MET A 799 -11.81 -20.82 24.52
C MET A 799 -13.00 -20.23 23.76
N THR A 800 -14.06 -21.02 23.53
CA THR A 800 -15.27 -20.57 22.83
C THR A 800 -16.03 -19.51 23.62
N VAL A 801 -16.23 -19.72 24.93
CA VAL A 801 -16.92 -18.76 25.80
C VAL A 801 -16.13 -17.45 25.88
N ASN A 802 -14.81 -17.51 26.01
CA ASN A 802 -13.96 -16.33 26.02
C ASN A 802 -14.03 -15.55 24.70
N ALA A 803 -13.94 -16.23 23.55
CA ALA A 803 -14.04 -15.60 22.24
C ALA A 803 -15.41 -14.94 22.01
N ILE A 804 -16.51 -15.61 22.39
CA ILE A 804 -17.86 -15.05 22.30
C ILE A 804 -18.00 -13.83 23.23
N THR A 805 -17.54 -13.96 24.48
CA THR A 805 -17.62 -12.89 25.47
C THR A 805 -16.82 -11.67 25.02
N GLY A 806 -15.61 -11.86 24.53
CA GLY A 806 -14.77 -10.81 23.95
C GLY A 806 -15.43 -10.14 22.73
N GLY A 807 -15.98 -10.94 21.80
CA GLY A 807 -16.67 -10.43 20.62
C GLY A 807 -17.91 -9.61 20.95
N VAL A 808 -18.74 -10.05 21.90
CA VAL A 808 -19.91 -9.30 22.39
C VAL A 808 -19.47 -7.99 23.06
N GLN A 809 -18.43 -8.02 23.88
CA GLN A 809 -17.92 -6.83 24.57
C GLN A 809 -17.39 -5.79 23.58
N ARG A 810 -16.65 -6.24 22.55
CA ARG A 810 -16.14 -5.38 21.48
C ARG A 810 -17.28 -4.70 20.72
N LEU A 811 -18.31 -5.44 20.33
CA LEU A 811 -19.47 -4.86 19.64
C LEU A 811 -20.20 -3.81 20.49
N ARG A 812 -20.35 -4.04 21.79
CA ARG A 812 -20.98 -3.07 22.69
C ARG A 812 -20.17 -1.78 22.81
N ALA A 813 -18.85 -1.89 22.83
CA ALA A 813 -17.96 -0.73 22.85
C ALA A 813 -18.02 0.05 21.53
N GLU A 814 -17.99 -0.65 20.40
CA GLU A 814 -18.08 -0.05 19.06
C GLU A 814 -19.44 0.63 18.81
N SER A 815 -20.56 0.05 19.30
CA SER A 815 -21.88 0.66 19.16
C SER A 815 -22.03 1.93 20.00
N ALA A 816 -21.51 1.94 21.23
CA ALA A 816 -21.56 3.11 22.10
C ALA A 816 -20.69 4.26 21.55
N ALA A 817 -19.57 3.92 20.91
CA ALA A 817 -18.74 4.90 20.21
C ALA A 817 -19.44 5.43 18.95
N ALA A 818 -20.02 4.54 18.12
CA ALA A 818 -20.71 4.94 16.90
C ALA A 818 -21.93 5.84 17.13
N GLU A 819 -22.65 5.66 18.24
CA GLU A 819 -23.78 6.50 18.63
C GLU A 819 -23.35 7.92 19.01
N LEU A 820 -22.18 8.07 19.66
CA LEU A 820 -21.58 9.39 19.94
C LEU A 820 -21.04 10.09 18.69
N PHE A 821 -20.65 9.35 17.66
CA PHE A 821 -20.15 9.90 16.38
C PHE A 821 -21.25 10.21 15.36
N ALA A 822 -22.47 9.70 15.57
CA ALA A 822 -23.59 9.91 14.65
C ALA A 822 -24.18 11.33 14.71
N GLU A 823 -23.81 12.14 15.70
CA GLU A 823 -24.32 13.51 15.89
C GLU A 823 -23.56 14.61 15.12
N GLN A 824 -22.54 14.28 14.32
CA GLN A 824 -21.67 15.26 13.63
C GLN A 824 -21.81 15.27 12.10
N ASP A 825 -23.04 15.35 11.56
CA ASP A 825 -23.22 15.56 10.11
C ASP A 825 -23.34 17.06 9.81
N GLN A 826 -22.27 17.65 9.27
CA GLN A 826 -22.19 19.07 8.93
C GLN A 826 -23.00 19.38 7.65
N LEU A 827 -23.83 20.43 7.69
CA LEU A 827 -24.61 20.91 6.55
C LEU A 827 -23.93 22.14 5.91
N VAL A 828 -23.93 22.22 4.58
CA VAL A 828 -23.28 23.30 3.81
C VAL A 828 -24.22 23.84 2.72
N ARG A 829 -24.14 25.14 2.43
CA ARG A 829 -24.81 25.77 1.28
C ARG A 829 -23.98 25.59 0.01
N ARG A 830 -24.52 24.84 -0.96
CA ARG A 830 -23.96 24.71 -2.31
C ARG A 830 -24.67 25.66 -3.27
N VAL A 831 -23.91 26.42 -4.07
CA VAL A 831 -24.44 27.32 -5.10
C VAL A 831 -24.99 26.52 -6.27
N VAL A 832 -26.21 26.84 -6.71
CA VAL A 832 -26.88 26.17 -7.83
C VAL A 832 -26.53 26.89 -9.14
N ILE A 833 -25.58 26.34 -9.90
CA ILE A 833 -25.12 26.91 -11.16
C ILE A 833 -25.99 26.37 -12.32
N PRO A 834 -26.61 27.24 -13.15
CA PRO A 834 -27.36 26.79 -14.31
C PRO A 834 -26.46 26.15 -15.38
N ALA A 835 -26.95 25.10 -16.03
CA ALA A 835 -26.22 24.39 -17.09
C ALA A 835 -26.18 25.21 -18.39
N VAL A 836 -25.30 26.22 -18.46
CA VAL A 836 -25.05 27.06 -19.64
C VAL A 836 -23.84 26.53 -20.45
N ALA A 837 -23.68 26.94 -21.70
CA ALA A 837 -22.85 26.28 -22.73
C ALA A 837 -21.31 26.42 -22.59
N THR A 838 -20.76 27.36 -21.83
CA THR A 838 -19.30 27.57 -21.70
C THR A 838 -18.86 27.71 -20.24
N THR A 839 -17.63 27.29 -19.91
CA THR A 839 -17.03 27.30 -18.56
C THR A 839 -16.98 28.71 -17.96
N ARG A 840 -16.48 29.70 -18.71
CA ARG A 840 -16.41 31.11 -18.31
C ARG A 840 -17.76 31.66 -17.83
N ARG A 841 -18.82 31.44 -18.62
CA ARG A 841 -20.19 31.88 -18.26
C ARG A 841 -20.76 31.17 -17.03
N ARG A 842 -20.33 29.94 -16.76
CA ARG A 842 -20.76 29.21 -15.55
C ARG A 842 -20.08 29.77 -14.30
N LEU A 843 -18.80 30.14 -14.39
CA LEU A 843 -18.06 30.75 -13.30
C LEU A 843 -18.61 32.15 -12.99
N GLU A 844 -18.87 32.96 -14.01
CA GLU A 844 -19.51 34.27 -13.88
C GLU A 844 -20.90 34.15 -13.25
N ALA A 845 -21.69 33.15 -13.67
CA ALA A 845 -22.95 32.83 -13.01
C ALA A 845 -22.76 32.39 -11.55
N ALA A 846 -21.70 31.65 -11.22
CA ALA A 846 -21.38 31.23 -9.84
C ALA A 846 -20.98 32.42 -8.95
N ARG A 847 -20.32 33.45 -9.51
CA ARG A 847 -20.00 34.70 -8.80
C ARG A 847 -21.25 35.49 -8.41
N HIS A 848 -22.26 35.53 -9.28
CA HIS A 848 -23.47 36.35 -9.07
C HIS A 848 -24.75 35.57 -8.71
N ALA A 849 -24.69 34.24 -8.60
CA ALA A 849 -25.86 33.42 -8.29
C ALA A 849 -26.41 33.71 -6.89
N THR A 850 -27.74 33.79 -6.79
CA THR A 850 -28.45 33.95 -5.51
C THR A 850 -29.09 32.64 -5.00
N ARG A 851 -29.12 31.60 -5.84
CA ARG A 851 -29.76 30.32 -5.49
C ARG A 851 -28.75 29.35 -4.88
N THR A 852 -28.98 28.97 -3.62
CA THR A 852 -28.21 27.94 -2.91
C THR A 852 -29.08 26.74 -2.54
N ALA A 853 -28.47 25.58 -2.31
CA ALA A 853 -29.10 24.36 -1.83
C ALA A 853 -28.30 23.80 -0.66
N THR A 854 -28.95 23.53 0.48
CA THR A 854 -28.32 22.93 1.65
C THR A 854 -28.10 21.44 1.42
N VAL A 855 -26.86 20.98 1.55
CA VAL A 855 -26.45 19.58 1.35
C VAL A 855 -25.55 19.12 2.50
N SER A 856 -25.40 17.81 2.73
CA SER A 856 -24.43 17.28 3.70
C SER A 856 -23.01 17.45 3.15
N ALA A 857 -22.04 17.78 4.00
CA ALA A 857 -20.62 17.90 3.62
C ALA A 857 -20.10 16.64 2.91
N LYS A 858 -20.58 15.46 3.29
CA LYS A 858 -20.25 14.16 2.66
C LYS A 858 -20.72 14.02 1.21
N SER A 859 -21.63 14.88 0.76
CA SER A 859 -22.15 14.86 -0.60
C SER A 859 -21.47 15.87 -1.54
N LEU A 860 -20.55 16.68 -1.02
CA LEU A 860 -19.73 17.58 -1.82
C LEU A 860 -18.82 16.80 -2.77
N ARG A 861 -18.60 17.36 -3.95
CA ARG A 861 -17.68 16.83 -4.96
C ARG A 861 -16.71 17.93 -5.40
N PRO A 862 -15.48 17.59 -5.83
CA PRO A 862 -14.62 18.54 -6.51
C PRO A 862 -15.36 19.22 -7.68
N GLY A 863 -15.27 20.54 -7.76
CA GLY A 863 -15.99 21.40 -8.71
C GLY A 863 -17.31 21.98 -8.20
N ASP A 864 -17.85 21.52 -7.07
CA ASP A 864 -18.98 22.18 -6.42
C ASP A 864 -18.55 23.57 -5.90
N VAL A 865 -19.41 24.57 -6.03
CA VAL A 865 -19.17 25.90 -5.44
C VAL A 865 -19.95 26.02 -4.14
N ILE A 866 -19.26 26.35 -3.05
CA ILE A 866 -19.82 26.52 -1.72
C ILE A 866 -19.85 27.99 -1.33
N ASP A 867 -20.87 28.36 -0.55
CA ASP A 867 -21.14 29.72 -0.09
C ASP A 867 -21.08 29.72 1.45
N LEU A 868 -20.04 30.34 1.99
CA LEU A 868 -19.69 30.28 3.40
C LEU A 868 -19.71 31.69 4.00
N ALA A 869 -20.14 31.80 5.25
CA ALA A 869 -20.15 33.06 5.99
C ALA A 869 -19.77 32.83 7.45
N ALA A 870 -19.18 33.81 8.11
CA ALA A 870 -18.92 33.70 9.55
C ALA A 870 -20.22 33.51 10.35
N PRO A 871 -20.28 32.60 11.36
CA PRO A 871 -19.28 31.64 11.80
C PRO A 871 -19.55 30.23 11.24
N GLU A 872 -18.88 29.86 10.14
CA GLU A 872 -19.03 28.52 9.56
C GLU A 872 -17.70 27.79 9.47
N VAL A 873 -17.74 26.49 9.74
CA VAL A 873 -16.59 25.60 9.54
C VAL A 873 -16.51 25.27 8.05
N VAL A 874 -15.31 25.34 7.50
CA VAL A 874 -15.02 24.96 6.12
C VAL A 874 -15.14 23.43 5.98
N PRO A 875 -16.04 22.91 5.13
CA PRO A 875 -16.35 21.47 5.07
C PRO A 875 -15.44 20.68 4.12
N ALA A 876 -14.60 21.35 3.32
CA ALA A 876 -13.76 20.75 2.29
C ALA A 876 -12.65 21.72 1.90
N ASP A 877 -11.54 21.22 1.35
CA ASP A 877 -10.52 22.11 0.78
C ASP A 877 -11.08 22.78 -0.48
N ALA A 878 -10.98 24.10 -0.56
CA ALA A 878 -11.60 24.89 -1.63
C ALA A 878 -10.73 26.08 -2.07
N ARG A 879 -10.75 26.37 -3.37
CA ARG A 879 -10.11 27.55 -3.98
C ARG A 879 -11.06 28.74 -3.91
N LEU A 880 -10.60 29.87 -3.38
CA LEU A 880 -11.42 31.07 -3.26
C LEU A 880 -11.82 31.62 -4.64
N LEU A 881 -13.08 32.02 -4.74
CA LEU A 881 -13.68 32.68 -5.90
C LEU A 881 -14.07 34.12 -5.57
N ILE A 882 -14.61 34.33 -4.37
CA ILE A 882 -14.95 35.63 -3.80
C ILE A 882 -14.52 35.60 -2.34
N ALA A 883 -13.86 36.66 -1.88
CA ALA A 883 -13.52 36.90 -0.49
C ALA A 883 -13.88 38.36 -0.17
N GLU A 884 -14.79 38.55 0.79
CA GLU A 884 -15.20 39.87 1.30
C GLU A 884 -14.88 39.91 2.79
N ASP A 885 -13.86 40.70 3.17
CA ASP A 885 -13.36 40.85 4.55
C ASP A 885 -13.14 39.50 5.27
N LEU A 886 -12.57 38.53 4.54
CA LEU A 886 -12.54 37.13 4.93
C LEU A 886 -11.33 36.81 5.82
N GLU A 887 -11.60 36.49 7.08
CA GLU A 887 -10.62 35.99 8.03
C GLU A 887 -10.94 34.55 8.45
N VAL A 888 -9.92 33.69 8.48
CA VAL A 888 -10.09 32.26 8.77
C VAL A 888 -9.15 31.80 9.88
N ASP A 889 -9.71 31.13 10.89
CA ASP A 889 -8.95 30.42 11.93
C ASP A 889 -8.51 29.05 11.37
N GLU A 890 -7.21 28.96 11.09
CA GLU A 890 -6.55 27.75 10.59
C GLU A 890 -5.74 27.01 11.67
N SER A 891 -5.98 27.32 12.95
CA SER A 891 -5.26 26.74 14.09
C SER A 891 -5.30 25.21 14.12
N LEU A 892 -6.35 24.58 13.55
CA LEU A 892 -6.45 23.13 13.42
C LEU A 892 -5.39 22.52 12.48
N LEU A 893 -4.90 23.28 11.50
CA LEU A 893 -3.91 22.82 10.52
C LEU A 893 -2.51 23.35 10.82
N THR A 894 -2.40 24.62 11.22
CA THR A 894 -1.12 25.32 11.44
C THR A 894 -0.69 25.36 12.89
N GLY A 895 -1.62 25.27 13.84
CA GLY A 895 -1.38 25.48 15.28
C GLY A 895 -1.34 26.95 15.72
N GLU A 896 -1.36 27.88 14.76
CA GLU A 896 -1.32 29.32 15.01
C GLU A 896 -2.72 29.86 15.34
N SER A 897 -2.84 30.67 16.41
CA SER A 897 -4.15 31.16 16.91
C SER A 897 -4.62 32.46 16.26
N LEU A 898 -3.81 33.07 15.39
CA LEU A 898 -4.17 34.30 14.70
C LEU A 898 -4.96 33.95 13.42
N PRO A 899 -6.14 34.55 13.21
CA PRO A 899 -6.85 34.42 11.95
C PRO A 899 -5.97 34.88 10.78
N VAL A 900 -6.06 34.15 9.67
CA VAL A 900 -5.33 34.45 8.42
C VAL A 900 -6.27 35.21 7.48
N ASP A 901 -5.81 36.35 6.98
CA ASP A 901 -6.49 37.13 5.95
C ASP A 901 -6.46 36.37 4.61
N LYS A 902 -7.61 36.30 3.94
CA LYS A 902 -7.77 35.53 2.70
C LYS A 902 -8.01 36.41 1.49
N GLN A 903 -7.43 36.03 0.34
CA GLN A 903 -7.51 36.77 -0.92
C GLN A 903 -7.92 35.86 -2.09
N VAL A 904 -8.36 36.44 -3.22
CA VAL A 904 -8.76 35.64 -4.39
C VAL A 904 -7.59 35.37 -5.33
N ASP A 905 -6.64 36.29 -5.44
CA ASP A 905 -5.57 36.24 -6.44
C ASP A 905 -4.65 35.03 -6.21
N PRO A 906 -4.09 34.43 -7.29
CA PRO A 906 -3.10 33.37 -7.18
C PRO A 906 -1.94 33.79 -6.27
N VAL A 907 -1.41 32.84 -5.51
CA VAL A 907 -0.23 33.06 -4.66
C VAL A 907 0.87 32.13 -5.06
N ALA A 908 2.12 32.56 -4.89
CA ALA A 908 3.30 31.81 -5.29
C ALA A 908 3.27 30.35 -4.79
N VAL A 909 3.81 29.43 -5.58
CA VAL A 909 3.77 27.98 -5.30
C VAL A 909 4.32 27.64 -3.90
N ASN A 910 5.34 28.39 -3.44
CA ASN A 910 6.02 28.20 -2.16
C ASN A 910 5.49 29.08 -1.02
N ASP A 911 4.40 29.82 -1.23
CA ASP A 911 3.78 30.63 -0.18
C ASP A 911 3.29 29.72 0.97
N PRO A 912 3.72 29.97 2.22
CA PRO A 912 3.34 29.15 3.37
C PRO A 912 1.88 29.36 3.80
N ASP A 913 1.33 30.56 3.61
CA ASP A 913 0.03 30.98 4.12
C ASP A 913 -1.10 30.59 3.16
N ARG A 914 -0.78 30.46 1.86
CA ARG A 914 -1.71 30.01 0.81
C ARG A 914 -3.05 30.73 0.92
N ALA A 915 -3.00 32.05 1.04
CA ALA A 915 -4.15 32.90 1.35
C ALA A 915 -5.32 32.77 0.35
N SER A 916 -5.07 32.19 -0.83
CA SER A 916 -6.05 31.91 -1.87
C SER A 916 -6.89 30.64 -1.69
N MET A 917 -6.66 29.91 -0.59
CA MET A 917 -7.29 28.62 -0.25
C MET A 917 -8.04 28.64 1.09
N LEU A 918 -9.08 27.81 1.16
CA LEU A 918 -9.76 27.38 2.39
C LEU A 918 -9.50 25.89 2.64
N PHE A 919 -9.26 25.50 3.90
CA PHE A 919 -8.96 24.12 4.28
C PHE A 919 -10.05 23.50 5.16
N GLU A 920 -10.33 22.20 4.97
CA GLU A 920 -11.32 21.48 5.77
C GLU A 920 -11.00 21.56 7.27
N GLY A 921 -12.01 21.92 8.07
CA GLY A 921 -11.91 22.05 9.52
C GLY A 921 -11.57 23.45 10.00
N SER A 922 -11.01 24.32 9.16
CA SER A 922 -10.81 25.74 9.49
C SER A 922 -12.15 26.45 9.71
N THR A 923 -12.17 27.49 10.53
CA THR A 923 -13.41 28.24 10.85
C THR A 923 -13.35 29.64 10.29
N ILE A 924 -14.40 30.07 9.58
CA ILE A 924 -14.52 31.46 9.15
C ILE A 924 -14.85 32.32 10.37
N VAL A 925 -13.94 33.23 10.71
CA VAL A 925 -14.03 34.12 11.87
C VAL A 925 -14.79 35.39 11.50
N ALA A 926 -14.51 35.94 10.32
CA ALA A 926 -15.15 37.14 9.79
C ALA A 926 -15.29 37.05 8.26
N GLY A 927 -16.24 37.81 7.71
CA GLY A 927 -16.43 37.95 6.28
C GLY A 927 -17.31 36.89 5.61
N HIS A 928 -17.35 36.99 4.28
CA HIS A 928 -18.10 36.11 3.38
C HIS A 928 -17.18 35.54 2.31
N ALA A 929 -17.40 34.27 1.94
CA ALA A 929 -16.64 33.58 0.92
C ALA A 929 -17.52 32.78 -0.04
N ARG A 930 -17.14 32.81 -1.32
CA ARG A 930 -17.47 31.71 -2.24
C ARG A 930 -16.21 31.01 -2.66
N ALA A 931 -16.25 29.68 -2.66
CA ALA A 931 -15.09 28.87 -2.99
C ALA A 931 -15.48 27.65 -3.83
N ILE A 932 -14.58 27.23 -4.72
CA ILE A 932 -14.70 26.05 -5.55
C ILE A 932 -14.04 24.90 -4.81
N VAL A 933 -14.79 23.85 -4.50
CA VAL A 933 -14.26 22.66 -3.82
C VAL A 933 -13.22 21.98 -4.72
N VAL A 934 -12.00 21.81 -4.20
CA VAL A 934 -10.91 21.13 -4.93
C VAL A 934 -10.61 19.74 -4.38
N ALA A 935 -10.84 19.50 -3.09
CA ALA A 935 -10.69 18.19 -2.47
C ALA A 935 -11.71 17.94 -1.34
N THR A 936 -12.12 16.69 -1.16
CA THR A 936 -13.12 16.26 -0.15
C THR A 936 -12.66 15.01 0.58
N GLY A 937 -13.10 14.82 1.82
CA GLY A 937 -12.82 13.63 2.64
C GLY A 937 -11.33 13.31 2.72
N VAL A 938 -10.93 12.08 2.36
CA VAL A 938 -9.52 11.63 2.40
C VAL A 938 -8.56 12.43 1.52
N GLY A 939 -9.09 13.24 0.59
CA GLY A 939 -8.31 14.08 -0.28
C GLY A 939 -7.89 15.41 0.34
N THR A 940 -8.45 15.84 1.47
CA THR A 940 -8.17 17.16 2.07
C THR A 940 -6.83 17.20 2.81
N ALA A 941 -6.27 18.40 2.98
CA ALA A 941 -5.00 18.62 3.68
C ALA A 941 -5.04 18.08 5.11
N ALA A 942 -6.13 18.34 5.84
CA ALA A 942 -6.34 17.84 7.19
C ALA A 942 -6.35 16.30 7.23
N HIS A 943 -7.09 15.64 6.34
CA HIS A 943 -7.13 14.17 6.30
C HIS A 943 -5.83 13.56 5.80
N ARG A 944 -5.09 14.21 4.90
CA ARG A 944 -3.74 13.77 4.49
C ARG A 944 -2.76 13.83 5.66
N ALA A 945 -2.78 14.92 6.44
CA ALA A 945 -1.96 15.06 7.65
C ALA A 945 -2.33 14.00 8.70
N ILE A 946 -3.61 13.79 8.98
CA ILE A 946 -4.08 12.72 9.89
C ILE A 946 -3.64 11.35 9.37
N SER A 947 -3.83 11.05 8.09
CA SER A 947 -3.48 9.75 7.49
C SER A 947 -1.97 9.48 7.50
N ALA A 948 -1.14 10.52 7.45
CA ALA A 948 0.31 10.40 7.56
C ALA A 948 0.76 10.02 8.99
N VAL A 949 0.00 10.42 10.01
CA VAL A 949 0.36 10.22 11.44
C VAL A 949 -0.41 9.06 12.10
N ALA A 950 -1.59 8.70 11.59
CA ALA A 950 -2.50 7.73 12.20
C ALA A 950 -1.91 6.32 12.42
N ASP A 951 -0.81 5.98 11.73
CA ASP A 951 -0.24 4.64 11.70
C ASP A 951 1.16 4.52 12.35
N VAL A 952 1.61 5.49 13.14
CA VAL A 952 2.76 5.26 14.03
C VAL A 952 2.42 4.09 14.95
N GLU A 953 3.11 2.96 14.79
CA GLU A 953 2.87 1.71 15.51
C GLU A 953 2.63 2.00 16.99
N THR A 954 1.37 1.85 17.42
CA THR A 954 1.00 2.09 18.81
C THR A 954 1.83 1.20 19.73
N ALA A 955 2.40 1.81 20.78
CA ALA A 955 3.23 1.13 21.78
C ALA A 955 2.65 -0.23 22.19
N ALA A 956 3.53 -1.23 22.31
CA ALA A 956 3.22 -2.62 22.65
C ALA A 956 2.29 -2.72 23.88
N GLY A 957 1.00 -3.00 23.66
CA GLY A 957 0.00 -3.09 24.73
C GLY A 957 0.04 -4.41 25.52
N ILE A 958 -1.01 -4.65 26.30
CA ILE A 958 -1.13 -5.76 27.25
C ILE A 958 -1.04 -7.09 26.52
N GLN A 959 -1.52 -7.13 25.27
CA GLN A 959 -1.41 -8.29 24.39
C GLN A 959 0.05 -8.64 24.07
N ALA A 960 0.93 -7.66 23.90
CA ALA A 960 2.36 -7.91 23.69
C ALA A 960 3.03 -8.43 24.97
N ARG A 961 2.62 -7.92 26.15
CA ARG A 961 3.08 -8.44 27.45
C ARG A 961 2.53 -9.84 27.75
N LEU A 962 1.28 -10.13 27.39
CA LEU A 962 0.71 -11.47 27.47
C LEU A 962 1.45 -12.42 26.54
N ARG A 963 1.79 -11.99 25.32
CA ARG A 963 2.63 -12.77 24.39
C ARG A 963 4.03 -13.01 24.95
N GLU A 964 4.67 -12.00 25.53
CA GLU A 964 5.96 -12.13 26.19
C GLU A 964 5.90 -13.08 27.40
N LEU A 965 4.91 -12.91 28.27
CA LEU A 965 4.66 -13.80 29.41
C LEU A 965 4.43 -15.23 28.93
N THR A 966 3.62 -15.43 27.89
CA THR A 966 3.36 -16.75 27.28
C THR A 966 4.65 -17.34 26.75
N SER A 967 5.48 -16.58 26.04
CA SER A 967 6.76 -17.06 25.52
C SER A 967 7.74 -17.51 26.62
N LYS A 968 7.61 -16.96 27.83
CA LYS A 968 8.39 -17.33 29.02
C LYS A 968 7.76 -18.49 29.82
N VAL A 969 6.43 -18.52 29.94
CA VAL A 969 5.68 -19.52 30.71
C VAL A 969 5.55 -20.83 29.94
N LEU A 970 5.34 -20.79 28.62
CA LEU A 970 5.15 -21.98 27.79
C LEU A 970 6.31 -22.99 27.94
N PRO A 971 7.60 -22.60 27.86
CA PRO A 971 8.70 -23.53 28.12
C PRO A 971 8.66 -24.17 29.51
N LEU A 972 8.27 -23.43 30.55
CA LEU A 972 8.14 -23.92 31.92
C LEU A 972 6.99 -24.94 32.04
N THR A 973 5.83 -24.66 31.44
CA THR A 973 4.69 -25.59 31.43
C THR A 973 5.00 -26.89 30.69
N LEU A 974 5.68 -26.79 29.55
CA LEU A 974 6.16 -27.95 28.79
C LEU A 974 7.20 -28.74 29.57
N ALA A 975 8.13 -28.08 30.26
CA ALA A 975 9.12 -28.75 31.12
C ALA A 975 8.45 -29.47 32.30
N GLY A 976 7.42 -28.87 32.91
CA GLY A 976 6.61 -29.51 33.95
C GLY A 976 5.88 -30.76 33.44
N GLY A 977 5.20 -30.66 32.30
CA GLY A 977 4.53 -31.79 31.65
C GLY A 977 5.51 -32.91 31.27
N ALA A 978 6.69 -32.55 30.75
CA ALA A 978 7.76 -33.50 30.45
C ALA A 978 8.30 -34.19 31.70
N THR A 979 8.48 -33.45 32.80
CA THR A 979 8.93 -33.99 34.09
C THR A 979 7.93 -35.00 34.64
N VAL A 980 6.63 -34.68 34.57
CA VAL A 980 5.56 -35.59 35.03
C VAL A 980 5.50 -36.83 34.15
N SER A 981 5.58 -36.66 32.83
CA SER A 981 5.64 -37.78 31.88
C SER A 981 6.83 -38.70 32.19
N ALA A 982 8.02 -38.13 32.41
CA ALA A 982 9.22 -38.88 32.75
C ALA A 982 9.09 -39.61 34.09
N LEU A 983 8.51 -38.96 35.10
CA LEU A 983 8.27 -39.59 36.42
C LEU A 983 7.25 -40.73 36.31
N ALA A 984 6.19 -40.56 35.53
CA ALA A 984 5.21 -41.60 35.26
C ALA A 984 5.85 -42.81 34.54
N LEU A 985 6.71 -42.56 33.56
CA LEU A 985 7.50 -43.60 32.90
C LEU A 985 8.48 -44.31 33.85
N LEU A 986 9.16 -43.57 34.73
CA LEU A 986 10.03 -44.13 35.77
C LEU A 986 9.24 -45.02 36.74
N ARG A 987 7.96 -44.69 36.98
CA ARG A 987 7.01 -45.51 37.75
C ARG A 987 6.39 -46.65 36.93
N ARG A 988 6.85 -46.87 35.70
CA ARG A 988 6.36 -47.90 34.76
C ARG A 988 4.88 -47.73 34.36
N ALA A 989 4.37 -46.49 34.37
CA ALA A 989 3.09 -46.20 33.75
C ALA A 989 3.16 -46.43 32.23
N PRO A 990 2.04 -46.83 31.58
CA PRO A 990 2.02 -46.96 30.13
C PRO A 990 2.29 -45.60 29.48
N LEU A 991 3.07 -45.59 28.40
CA LEU A 991 3.51 -44.37 27.70
C LEU A 991 2.35 -43.42 27.35
N ARG A 992 1.23 -43.98 26.91
CA ARG A 992 0.00 -43.23 26.62
C ARG A 992 -0.51 -42.47 27.84
N GLN A 993 -0.53 -43.10 29.02
CA GLN A 993 -0.98 -42.47 30.26
C GLN A 993 0.05 -41.45 30.77
N ALA A 994 1.34 -41.78 30.70
CA ALA A 994 2.40 -40.85 31.09
C ALA A 994 2.36 -39.54 30.30
N VAL A 995 2.13 -39.64 28.97
CA VAL A 995 1.96 -38.47 28.09
C VAL A 995 0.64 -37.77 28.35
N ALA A 996 -0.45 -38.49 28.64
CA ALA A 996 -1.73 -37.91 29.04
C ALA A 996 -1.58 -36.98 30.24
N ASP A 997 -0.98 -37.51 31.30
CA ASP A 997 -0.77 -36.80 32.56
C ASP A 997 0.14 -35.58 32.36
N GLY A 998 1.17 -35.71 31.51
CA GLY A 998 2.05 -34.61 31.14
C GLY A 998 1.37 -33.50 30.31
N VAL A 999 0.59 -33.87 29.30
CA VAL A 999 -0.18 -32.92 28.48
C VAL A 999 -1.23 -32.21 29.33
N ALA A 1000 -1.95 -32.94 30.18
CA ALA A 1000 -2.94 -32.37 31.10
C ALA A 1000 -2.31 -31.31 32.01
N ILE A 1001 -1.12 -31.57 32.56
CA ILE A 1001 -0.40 -30.58 33.38
C ILE A 1001 0.12 -29.40 32.56
N ALA A 1002 0.65 -29.63 31.36
CA ALA A 1002 1.13 -28.56 30.50
C ALA A 1002 0.00 -27.60 30.10
N VAL A 1003 -1.17 -28.14 29.75
CA VAL A 1003 -2.36 -27.37 29.37
C VAL A 1003 -2.98 -26.67 30.57
N ALA A 1004 -3.13 -27.35 31.72
CA ALA A 1004 -3.71 -26.77 32.93
C ALA A 1004 -2.90 -25.57 33.48
N ALA A 1005 -1.62 -25.46 33.12
CA ALA A 1005 -0.76 -24.37 33.53
C ALA A 1005 -0.82 -23.15 32.59
N VAL A 1006 -1.53 -23.22 31.45
CA VAL A 1006 -1.74 -22.08 30.55
C VAL A 1006 -2.80 -21.16 31.16
N PRO A 1007 -2.51 -19.86 31.37
CA PRO A 1007 -3.42 -18.97 32.06
C PRO A 1007 -4.51 -18.41 31.12
N GLU A 1008 -5.50 -19.25 30.80
CA GLU A 1008 -6.59 -18.97 29.85
C GLU A 1008 -7.47 -17.77 30.24
N GLY A 1009 -7.57 -17.46 31.54
CA GLY A 1009 -8.38 -16.35 32.05
C GLY A 1009 -7.69 -14.98 31.98
N LEU A 1010 -6.37 -14.92 31.78
CA LEU A 1010 -5.63 -13.64 31.79
C LEU A 1010 -6.07 -12.67 30.69
N PRO A 1011 -6.29 -13.09 29.42
CA PRO A 1011 -6.77 -12.17 28.38
C PRO A 1011 -8.11 -11.54 28.74
N LEU A 1012 -9.05 -12.33 29.25
CA LEU A 1012 -10.36 -11.84 29.67
C LEU A 1012 -10.25 -10.84 30.84
N VAL A 1013 -9.46 -11.18 31.87
CA VAL A 1013 -9.25 -10.30 33.03
C VAL A 1013 -8.57 -8.99 32.62
N ALA A 1014 -7.61 -9.04 31.69
CA ALA A 1014 -6.95 -7.86 31.14
C ALA A 1014 -7.97 -6.95 30.43
N THR A 1015 -8.79 -7.51 29.53
CA THR A 1015 -9.83 -6.76 28.81
C THR A 1015 -10.85 -6.14 29.76
N LEU A 1016 -11.33 -6.89 30.76
CA LEU A 1016 -12.27 -6.38 31.76
C LEU A 1016 -11.67 -5.26 32.61
N SER A 1017 -10.39 -5.39 33.00
CA SER A 1017 -9.69 -4.37 33.77
C SER A 1017 -9.51 -3.08 32.96
N GLN A 1018 -9.15 -3.19 31.68
CA GLN A 1018 -9.04 -2.05 30.77
C GLN A 1018 -10.40 -1.39 30.52
N LEU A 1019 -11.47 -2.17 30.34
CA LEU A 1019 -12.83 -1.64 30.18
C LEU A 1019 -13.30 -0.90 31.42
N SER A 1020 -13.04 -1.45 32.62
CA SER A 1020 -13.36 -0.78 33.89
C SER A 1020 -12.59 0.53 34.04
N ALA A 1021 -11.31 0.55 33.68
CA ALA A 1021 -10.50 1.78 33.68
C ALA A 1021 -11.03 2.81 32.67
N ALA A 1022 -11.41 2.37 31.46
CA ALA A 1022 -12.03 3.24 30.45
C ALA A 1022 -13.31 3.88 30.99
N GLN A 1023 -14.22 3.09 31.56
CA GLN A 1023 -15.47 3.59 32.15
C GLN A 1023 -15.22 4.62 33.26
N ARG A 1024 -14.22 4.39 34.13
CA ARG A 1024 -13.85 5.33 35.20
C ARG A 1024 -13.26 6.64 34.69
N LEU A 1025 -12.58 6.61 33.55
CA LEU A 1025 -12.04 7.80 32.87
C LEU A 1025 -13.16 8.55 32.15
N THR A 1026 -14.05 7.85 31.46
CA THR A 1026 -15.20 8.45 30.76
C THR A 1026 -16.16 9.11 31.74
N ALA A 1027 -16.39 8.52 32.92
CA ALA A 1027 -17.15 9.16 33.99
C ALA A 1027 -16.53 10.47 34.53
N ARG A 1028 -15.26 10.76 34.19
CA ARG A 1028 -14.55 12.01 34.50
C ARG A 1028 -14.39 12.94 33.28
N GLY A 1029 -15.09 12.66 32.17
CA GLY A 1029 -14.99 13.44 30.94
C GLY A 1029 -13.80 13.07 30.02
N ALA A 1030 -13.03 12.01 30.35
CA ALA A 1030 -11.94 11.53 29.50
C ALA A 1030 -12.38 10.32 28.67
N LEU A 1031 -12.67 10.53 27.39
CA LEU A 1031 -13.09 9.46 26.47
C LEU A 1031 -11.89 8.62 26.01
N VAL A 1032 -11.93 7.31 26.27
CA VAL A 1032 -10.89 6.38 25.83
C VAL A 1032 -11.30 5.73 24.50
N ARG A 1033 -10.67 6.15 23.40
CA ARG A 1033 -10.95 5.62 22.06
C ARG A 1033 -10.45 4.18 21.83
N ALA A 1034 -9.35 3.80 22.48
CA ALA A 1034 -8.79 2.45 22.38
C ALA A 1034 -8.30 1.95 23.76
N PRO A 1035 -8.71 0.75 24.22
CA PRO A 1035 -8.30 0.22 25.54
C PRO A 1035 -6.77 0.15 25.74
N ARG A 1036 -6.02 -0.10 24.66
CA ARG A 1036 -4.54 -0.09 24.64
C ARG A 1036 -3.91 1.25 25.05
N THR A 1037 -4.62 2.36 24.84
CA THR A 1037 -4.14 3.71 25.17
C THR A 1037 -3.99 3.92 26.68
N ILE A 1038 -4.81 3.25 27.50
CA ILE A 1038 -4.75 3.37 28.97
C ILE A 1038 -3.41 2.88 29.52
N GLU A 1039 -2.87 1.81 28.94
CA GLU A 1039 -1.57 1.27 29.33
C GLU A 1039 -0.42 2.11 28.80
N ALA A 1040 -0.53 2.57 27.55
CA ALA A 1040 0.44 3.48 26.96
C ALA A 1040 0.56 4.75 27.84
N LEU A 1041 -0.57 5.31 28.29
CA LEU A 1041 -0.62 6.45 29.19
C LEU A 1041 0.15 6.19 30.51
N GLY A 1042 0.07 4.97 31.06
CA GLY A 1042 0.82 4.58 32.25
C GLY A 1042 2.34 4.48 32.06
N ARG A 1043 2.83 4.57 30.81
CA ARG A 1043 4.25 4.54 30.45
C ARG A 1043 4.76 5.87 29.89
N VAL A 1044 3.91 6.87 29.80
CA VAL A 1044 4.30 8.20 29.32
C VAL A 1044 5.30 8.79 30.32
N ASP A 1045 6.51 9.04 29.85
CA ASP A 1045 7.59 9.74 30.56
C ASP A 1045 7.78 11.18 30.05
N THR A 1046 7.36 11.44 28.81
CA THR A 1046 7.40 12.76 28.15
C THR A 1046 6.00 13.14 27.70
N VAL A 1047 5.52 14.31 28.15
CA VAL A 1047 4.24 14.87 27.70
C VAL A 1047 4.51 16.07 26.80
N CYS A 1048 4.14 15.97 25.53
CA CYS A 1048 4.12 17.09 24.61
C CYS A 1048 2.74 17.74 24.69
N PHE A 1049 2.69 19.02 25.06
CA PHE A 1049 1.46 19.79 25.03
C PHE A 1049 1.47 20.68 23.80
N ASP A 1050 0.39 20.62 23.03
CA ASP A 1050 0.09 21.70 22.12
C ASP A 1050 -0.26 22.96 22.94
N LYS A 1051 0.03 24.15 22.42
CA LYS A 1051 -0.28 25.40 23.10
C LYS A 1051 -1.76 25.73 22.91
N THR A 1052 -2.19 25.86 21.66
CA THR A 1052 -3.50 26.41 21.29
C THR A 1052 -4.61 25.38 21.54
N GLY A 1053 -5.67 25.75 22.27
CA GLY A 1053 -6.80 24.84 22.56
C GLY A 1053 -6.49 23.67 23.51
N THR A 1054 -5.22 23.50 23.92
CA THR A 1054 -4.78 22.47 24.88
C THR A 1054 -4.26 23.10 26.17
N LEU A 1055 -3.25 23.97 26.09
CA LEU A 1055 -2.79 24.77 27.24
C LEU A 1055 -3.56 26.08 27.38
N THR A 1056 -3.97 26.65 26.25
CA THR A 1056 -4.80 27.87 26.19
C THR A 1056 -6.24 27.51 25.83
N GLU A 1057 -7.19 28.38 26.18
CA GLU A 1057 -8.63 28.17 25.92
C GLU A 1057 -9.05 28.48 24.46
N ASN A 1058 -8.09 28.77 23.57
CA ASN A 1058 -8.32 29.32 22.22
C ASN A 1058 -9.31 30.51 22.20
N ARG A 1059 -9.16 31.44 23.15
CA ARG A 1059 -9.97 32.65 23.26
C ARG A 1059 -9.10 33.83 23.66
N LEU A 1060 -9.24 34.95 22.96
CA LEU A 1060 -8.59 36.20 23.34
C LEU A 1060 -9.24 36.75 24.62
N ARG A 1061 -8.41 37.26 25.53
CA ARG A 1061 -8.85 37.95 26.74
C ARG A 1061 -8.00 39.19 26.95
N VAL A 1062 -8.63 40.29 27.38
CA VAL A 1062 -7.89 41.47 27.79
C VAL A 1062 -7.14 41.15 29.08
N VAL A 1063 -5.82 41.30 29.07
CA VAL A 1063 -4.95 41.00 30.22
C VAL A 1063 -4.79 42.23 31.12
N CYS A 1064 -4.57 43.40 30.52
CA CYS A 1064 -4.40 44.67 31.22
C CYS A 1064 -4.84 45.84 30.33
N ALA A 1065 -5.12 46.98 30.94
CA ALA A 1065 -5.33 48.26 30.27
C ALA A 1065 -4.42 49.29 30.97
N VAL A 1066 -3.48 49.87 30.24
CA VAL A 1066 -2.41 50.70 30.82
C VAL A 1066 -2.68 52.18 30.47
N PRO A 1067 -2.97 53.04 31.47
CA PRO A 1067 -3.10 54.48 31.26
C PRO A 1067 -1.78 55.14 30.86
N GLU A 1068 -1.85 56.39 30.36
CA GLU A 1068 -0.71 57.19 29.87
C GLU A 1068 0.41 57.37 30.90
N ASP A 1069 0.07 57.43 32.19
CA ASP A 1069 0.97 57.85 33.27
C ASP A 1069 1.85 56.73 33.84
N VAL A 1070 1.70 55.49 33.34
CA VAL A 1070 2.34 54.30 33.91
C VAL A 1070 3.71 54.06 33.26
N ASN A 1071 4.74 53.84 34.08
CA ASN A 1071 6.07 53.52 33.58
C ASN A 1071 6.11 52.07 33.02
N PRO A 1072 6.74 51.83 31.85
CA PRO A 1072 6.86 50.50 31.26
C PRO A 1072 7.46 49.42 32.18
N HIS A 1073 8.23 49.82 33.20
CA HIS A 1073 8.89 48.93 34.14
C HIS A 1073 8.13 48.66 35.45
N ASP A 1074 7.00 49.34 35.67
CA ASP A 1074 6.16 49.12 36.84
C ASP A 1074 5.20 47.93 36.64
N PRO A 1075 4.73 47.26 37.73
CA PRO A 1075 3.72 46.22 37.62
C PRO A 1075 2.45 46.77 36.99
N PHE A 1076 1.93 46.10 35.96
CA PHE A 1076 0.75 46.60 35.24
C PHE A 1076 -0.48 46.71 36.16
N PRO A 1077 -1.28 47.78 36.01
CA PRO A 1077 -2.48 47.99 36.80
C PRO A 1077 -3.51 46.88 36.53
N LYS A 1078 -4.34 46.58 37.54
CA LYS A 1078 -5.41 45.61 37.40
C LYS A 1078 -6.53 46.24 36.57
N LEU A 1079 -7.26 45.42 35.80
CA LEU A 1079 -8.42 45.89 35.03
C LEU A 1079 -9.51 46.58 35.89
N THR A 1080 -9.52 46.31 37.20
CA THR A 1080 -10.43 46.93 38.17
C THR A 1080 -10.02 48.34 38.60
N ASP A 1081 -8.80 48.77 38.29
CA ASP A 1081 -8.32 50.10 38.67
C ASP A 1081 -9.12 51.17 37.91
N PRO A 1082 -9.52 52.30 38.54
CA PRO A 1082 -10.47 53.23 37.94
C PRO A 1082 -10.06 53.78 36.57
N GLU A 1083 -8.78 54.09 36.40
CA GLU A 1083 -8.23 54.62 35.14
C GLU A 1083 -8.15 53.54 34.04
N SER A 1084 -7.69 52.33 34.38
CA SER A 1084 -7.67 51.16 33.49
C SER A 1084 -9.09 50.75 33.06
N ALA A 1085 -10.05 50.81 33.98
CA ALA A 1085 -11.46 50.57 33.69
C ALA A 1085 -12.04 51.66 32.78
N GLY A 1086 -11.63 52.92 32.95
CA GLY A 1086 -11.98 54.02 32.06
C GLY A 1086 -11.49 53.81 30.63
N LEU A 1087 -10.21 53.43 30.48
CA LEU A 1087 -9.58 53.11 29.20
C LEU A 1087 -10.25 51.91 28.51
N LEU A 1088 -10.55 50.85 29.27
CA LEU A 1088 -11.24 49.69 28.74
C LEU A 1088 -12.67 50.00 28.26
N ARG A 1089 -13.40 50.87 28.98
CA ARG A 1089 -14.72 51.35 28.52
C ARG A 1089 -14.61 52.18 27.25
N ALA A 1090 -13.59 53.04 27.13
CA ALA A 1090 -13.33 53.78 25.89
C ALA A 1090 -13.06 52.80 24.72
N ALA A 1091 -12.23 51.78 24.94
CA ALA A 1091 -12.00 50.72 23.95
C ALA A 1091 -13.31 50.00 23.54
N ALA A 1092 -14.16 49.69 24.53
CA ALA A 1092 -15.46 49.05 24.29
C ALA A 1092 -16.42 49.93 23.47
N ARG A 1093 -16.40 51.26 23.67
CA ARG A 1093 -17.22 52.21 22.89
C ARG A 1093 -16.81 52.29 21.42
N ALA A 1094 -15.54 52.10 21.12
CA ALA A 1094 -15.01 52.00 19.76
C ALA A 1094 -15.12 50.58 19.17
N SER A 1095 -15.75 49.63 19.86
CA SER A 1095 -15.96 48.26 19.40
C SER A 1095 -17.35 48.10 18.78
N ALA A 1096 -17.44 47.40 17.65
CA ALA A 1096 -18.73 47.12 17.02
C ALA A 1096 -19.57 46.20 17.92
N GLN A 1097 -20.82 46.58 18.19
CA GLN A 1097 -21.73 45.75 18.99
C GLN A 1097 -22.43 44.72 18.10
N PRO A 1098 -22.50 43.44 18.50
CA PRO A 1098 -23.21 42.43 17.71
C PRO A 1098 -24.71 42.77 17.68
N GLN A 1099 -25.27 42.98 16.48
CA GLN A 1099 -26.73 43.07 16.30
C GLN A 1099 -27.35 41.69 16.51
N GLU A 1100 -28.51 41.61 17.20
CA GLU A 1100 -29.21 40.34 17.45
C GLU A 1100 -29.45 39.56 16.14
N GLY A 1101 -28.62 38.54 15.90
CA GLY A 1101 -28.76 37.58 14.81
C GLY A 1101 -27.98 37.86 13.51
N GLN A 1102 -27.13 38.89 13.45
CA GLN A 1102 -26.25 39.14 12.29
C GLN A 1102 -24.82 39.51 12.76
N GLY A 1103 -23.86 38.62 12.52
CA GLY A 1103 -22.43 38.85 12.72
C GLY A 1103 -21.95 38.75 14.17
N HIS A 1104 -20.88 37.99 14.40
CA HIS A 1104 -20.10 38.08 15.62
C HIS A 1104 -19.14 39.27 15.50
N ALA A 1105 -18.93 40.02 16.59
CA ALA A 1105 -17.84 40.99 16.65
C ALA A 1105 -16.48 40.25 16.51
N HIS A 1106 -15.49 40.88 15.85
CA HIS A 1106 -14.14 40.33 15.72
C HIS A 1106 -13.59 39.86 17.09
N ALA A 1107 -12.79 38.80 17.15
CA ALA A 1107 -12.40 38.14 18.42
C ALA A 1107 -11.75 39.09 19.45
N THR A 1108 -11.03 40.11 18.98
CA THR A 1108 -10.46 41.16 19.84
C THR A 1108 -11.53 42.07 20.42
N ASP A 1109 -12.58 42.38 19.65
CA ASP A 1109 -13.70 43.22 20.05
C ASP A 1109 -14.57 42.49 21.06
N GLU A 1110 -14.84 41.20 20.83
CA GLU A 1110 -15.53 40.35 21.78
C GLU A 1110 -14.76 40.27 23.12
N ALA A 1111 -13.43 40.14 23.08
CA ALA A 1111 -12.60 40.14 24.27
C ALA A 1111 -12.71 41.46 25.05
N ILE A 1112 -12.70 42.61 24.35
CA ILE A 1112 -12.84 43.94 24.94
C ILE A 1112 -14.23 44.14 25.56
N LEU A 1113 -15.29 43.82 24.81
CA LEU A 1113 -16.69 43.94 25.27
C LEU A 1113 -16.98 43.02 26.45
N THR A 1114 -16.46 41.79 26.43
CA THR A 1114 -16.57 40.83 27.53
C THR A 1114 -15.82 41.32 28.77
N ALA A 1115 -14.61 41.84 28.61
CA ALA A 1115 -13.84 42.39 29.72
C ALA A 1115 -14.52 43.63 30.31
N ALA A 1116 -15.02 44.54 29.48
CA ALA A 1116 -15.73 45.75 29.92
C ALA A 1116 -17.04 45.42 30.66
N SER A 1117 -17.83 44.45 30.17
CA SER A 1117 -19.07 44.02 30.81
C SER A 1117 -18.85 43.29 32.14
N SER A 1118 -17.70 42.65 32.34
CA SER A 1118 -17.34 41.97 33.60
C SER A 1118 -17.00 42.93 34.75
N LEU A 1119 -16.76 44.22 34.47
CA LEU A 1119 -16.52 45.25 35.48
C LEU A 1119 -17.86 45.67 36.14
N ASN A 1120 -18.28 44.93 37.17
CA ASN A 1120 -19.49 45.20 37.96
C ASN A 1120 -19.60 46.67 38.42
N GLY A 1121 -20.68 47.38 38.02
CA GLY A 1121 -21.19 48.49 38.83
C GLY A 1121 -21.92 49.63 38.12
N HIS A 1122 -21.67 49.90 36.83
CA HIS A 1122 -22.44 50.87 36.06
C HIS A 1122 -22.57 50.33 34.65
N SER A 1123 -23.78 49.87 34.33
CA SER A 1123 -24.26 49.78 32.96
C SER A 1123 -23.81 51.06 32.23
N ASP A 1124 -23.03 50.94 31.16
CA ASP A 1124 -22.78 52.01 30.19
C ASP A 1124 -24.08 52.28 29.40
N SER A 1125 -25.25 52.24 30.07
CA SER A 1125 -26.59 52.61 29.56
C SER A 1125 -26.64 54.07 29.12
N ASP A 1126 -25.56 54.79 29.34
CA ASP A 1126 -25.38 56.18 29.01
C ASP A 1126 -24.66 56.37 27.66
N TRP A 1127 -24.03 55.36 27.03
CA TRP A 1127 -23.44 55.56 25.69
C TRP A 1127 -24.48 55.42 24.58
N ALA A 1128 -24.84 56.54 23.94
CA ALA A 1128 -25.63 56.56 22.72
C ALA A 1128 -24.69 56.74 21.52
N MET A 1129 -24.48 55.65 20.77
CA MET A 1129 -23.68 55.65 19.53
C MET A 1129 -24.46 56.37 18.42
N LEU A 1130 -23.82 57.38 17.82
CA LEU A 1130 -24.36 58.18 16.72
C LEU A 1130 -23.87 57.67 15.37
N ALA A 1131 -22.60 57.27 15.29
CA ALA A 1131 -22.00 56.69 14.08
C ALA A 1131 -20.86 55.74 14.46
N GLU A 1132 -20.67 54.69 13.67
CA GLU A 1132 -19.55 53.76 13.81
C GLU A 1132 -18.82 53.58 12.48
N VAL A 1133 -17.51 53.33 12.58
CA VAL A 1133 -16.67 52.88 11.50
C VAL A 1133 -16.00 51.59 11.99
N PRO A 1134 -16.38 50.42 11.46
CA PRO A 1134 -15.81 49.14 11.88
C PRO A 1134 -14.31 49.10 11.61
N PHE A 1135 -13.61 48.11 12.17
CA PHE A 1135 -12.20 47.92 11.87
C PHE A 1135 -12.01 47.46 10.41
N GLU A 1136 -11.04 48.04 9.70
CA GLU A 1136 -10.53 47.53 8.42
C GLU A 1136 -9.00 47.45 8.50
N SER A 1137 -8.41 46.36 8.00
CA SER A 1137 -6.96 46.13 8.04
C SER A 1137 -6.17 47.19 7.29
N SER A 1138 -6.69 47.69 6.16
CA SER A 1138 -6.09 48.78 5.37
C SER A 1138 -6.02 50.11 6.14
N ARG A 1139 -6.98 50.35 7.03
CA ARG A 1139 -7.08 51.55 7.87
C ARG A 1139 -6.34 51.41 9.19
N GLY A 1140 -6.31 50.21 9.77
CA GLY A 1140 -5.59 49.89 11.01
C GLY A 1140 -6.25 50.39 12.30
N PHE A 1141 -7.50 50.89 12.24
CA PHE A 1141 -8.27 51.29 13.43
C PHE A 1141 -9.80 51.20 13.20
N ALA A 1142 -10.54 51.09 14.30
CA ALA A 1142 -11.99 51.27 14.39
C ALA A 1142 -12.30 52.57 15.14
N ALA A 1143 -13.45 53.18 14.82
CA ALA A 1143 -13.87 54.43 15.41
C ALA A 1143 -15.37 54.44 15.71
N ALA A 1144 -15.76 55.16 16.78
CA ALA A 1144 -17.16 55.41 17.10
C ALA A 1144 -17.35 56.84 17.58
N ILE A 1145 -18.47 57.44 17.18
CA ILE A 1145 -18.94 58.73 17.66
C ILE A 1145 -20.18 58.48 18.52
N GLY A 1146 -20.23 59.06 19.70
CA GLY A 1146 -21.40 58.95 20.56
C GLY A 1146 -21.42 59.98 21.66
N THR A 1147 -22.50 59.96 22.44
CA THR A 1147 -22.71 60.86 23.58
C THR A 1147 -22.78 60.05 24.86
N VAL A 1148 -22.28 60.64 25.96
CA VAL A 1148 -22.41 60.08 27.30
C VAL A 1148 -23.64 60.73 27.95
N GLY A 1149 -24.69 59.95 28.15
CA GLY A 1149 -25.90 60.32 28.86
C GLY A 1149 -25.62 60.54 30.34
N HIS A 1150 -26.38 61.44 30.95
CA HIS A 1150 -26.48 61.54 32.39
C HIS A 1150 -27.94 61.39 32.78
N ASP A 1151 -28.21 60.59 33.81
CA ASP A 1151 -29.54 60.25 34.31
C ASP A 1151 -30.28 61.44 34.99
N ASN A 1152 -29.95 62.70 34.68
CA ASN A 1152 -30.45 63.89 35.38
C ASN A 1152 -30.66 65.15 34.50
N GLY A 1153 -31.29 65.03 33.32
CA GLY A 1153 -31.95 66.15 32.64
C GLY A 1153 -31.10 67.40 32.32
N HIS A 1154 -29.77 67.29 32.32
CA HIS A 1154 -28.84 68.32 31.86
C HIS A 1154 -28.58 68.17 30.35
N PRO A 1155 -28.13 69.23 29.65
CA PRO A 1155 -27.89 69.16 28.20
C PRO A 1155 -26.90 68.04 27.90
N ALA A 1156 -27.15 67.25 26.85
CA ALA A 1156 -26.25 66.20 26.39
C ALA A 1156 -24.82 66.75 26.26
N ASP A 1157 -23.85 66.03 26.83
CA ASP A 1157 -22.43 66.37 26.64
C ASP A 1157 -22.10 66.41 25.14
N ALA A 1158 -21.12 67.24 24.79
CA ALA A 1158 -20.64 67.30 23.41
C ALA A 1158 -20.26 65.88 22.95
N PRO A 1159 -20.63 65.47 21.72
CA PRO A 1159 -20.28 64.16 21.19
C PRO A 1159 -18.77 63.91 21.30
N VAL A 1160 -18.38 62.66 21.49
CA VAL A 1160 -16.98 62.24 21.61
C VAL A 1160 -16.68 61.24 20.51
N LEU A 1161 -15.54 61.41 19.85
CA LEU A 1161 -14.95 60.44 18.93
C LEU A 1161 -13.98 59.57 19.73
N VAL A 1162 -14.15 58.25 19.65
CA VAL A 1162 -13.26 57.27 20.28
C VAL A 1162 -12.70 56.35 19.20
N LEU A 1163 -11.40 56.10 19.25
CA LEU A 1163 -10.71 55.21 18.33
C LEU A 1163 -9.97 54.13 19.08
N LYS A 1164 -9.87 52.95 18.46
CA LYS A 1164 -8.98 51.88 18.88
C LYS A 1164 -8.31 51.24 17.66
N GLY A 1165 -7.09 50.75 17.80
CA GLY A 1165 -6.35 50.25 16.64
C GLY A 1165 -4.87 50.04 16.92
N ALA A 1166 -4.12 49.86 15.84
CA ALA A 1166 -2.69 49.62 15.88
C ALA A 1166 -1.95 50.82 16.51
N PRO A 1167 -1.06 50.61 17.49
CA PRO A 1167 -0.31 51.69 18.13
C PRO A 1167 0.44 52.59 17.14
N GLU A 1168 1.08 52.01 16.13
CA GLU A 1168 1.80 52.71 15.07
C GLU A 1168 0.90 53.55 14.15
N VAL A 1169 -0.42 53.30 14.14
CA VAL A 1169 -1.40 54.09 13.39
C VAL A 1169 -2.00 55.20 14.26
N ILE A 1170 -2.26 54.92 15.54
CA ILE A 1170 -2.95 55.83 16.45
C ILE A 1170 -2.01 56.80 17.14
N LEU A 1171 -0.86 56.34 17.68
CA LEU A 1171 0.06 57.20 18.43
C LEU A 1171 0.54 58.41 17.61
N PRO A 1172 0.90 58.29 16.31
CA PRO A 1172 1.27 59.46 15.50
C PRO A 1172 0.13 60.46 15.26
N ARG A 1173 -1.12 60.04 15.48
CA ARG A 1173 -2.31 60.89 15.31
C ARG A 1173 -2.66 61.65 16.59
N CYS A 1174 -2.11 61.27 17.75
CA CYS A 1174 -2.40 61.87 19.06
C CYS A 1174 -1.61 63.17 19.31
N LYS A 1175 -2.23 64.13 20.01
CA LYS A 1175 -1.59 65.36 20.49
C LYS A 1175 -1.06 65.17 21.91
N PHE A 1176 0.24 64.94 22.00
CA PHE A 1176 0.96 64.89 23.27
C PHE A 1176 1.31 66.29 23.80
N ALA A 1177 1.48 66.41 25.13
CA ALA A 1177 1.91 67.65 25.77
C ALA A 1177 3.38 67.96 25.48
N ASP A 1178 4.23 66.93 25.47
CA ASP A 1178 5.61 66.94 24.95
C ASP A 1178 5.73 65.89 23.83
N PRO A 1179 5.70 66.31 22.54
CA PRO A 1179 5.59 65.41 21.39
C PRO A 1179 6.66 64.32 21.32
N GLU A 1180 7.91 64.62 21.66
CA GLU A 1180 9.00 63.63 21.58
C GLU A 1180 9.02 62.73 22.83
N ALA A 1181 8.93 63.31 24.03
CA ALA A 1181 9.11 62.58 25.27
C ALA A 1181 7.91 61.69 25.65
N ASP A 1182 6.69 62.10 25.30
CA ASP A 1182 5.48 61.33 25.61
C ASP A 1182 5.22 60.23 24.57
N GLN A 1183 5.54 60.50 23.29
CA GLN A 1183 5.48 59.47 22.25
C GLN A 1183 6.51 58.36 22.50
N GLU A 1184 7.76 58.72 22.82
CA GLU A 1184 8.81 57.74 23.16
C GLU A 1184 8.43 56.90 24.39
N ARG A 1185 7.75 57.50 25.37
CA ARG A 1185 7.23 56.80 26.54
C ARG A 1185 6.11 55.82 26.16
N ALA A 1186 5.15 56.24 25.34
CA ALA A 1186 4.07 55.37 24.87
C ALA A 1186 4.60 54.19 24.04
N GLU A 1187 5.56 54.44 23.14
CA GLU A 1187 6.24 53.41 22.37
C GLU A 1187 7.01 52.42 23.27
N ALA A 1188 7.67 52.90 24.33
CA ALA A 1188 8.31 52.04 25.31
C ALA A 1188 7.32 51.14 26.07
N VAL A 1189 6.11 51.65 26.40
CA VAL A 1189 5.04 50.84 27.02
C VAL A 1189 4.52 49.78 26.04
N VAL A 1190 4.29 50.16 24.78
CA VAL A 1190 3.87 49.22 23.72
C VAL A 1190 4.90 48.12 23.54
N HIS A 1191 6.19 48.46 23.48
CA HIS A 1191 7.27 47.49 23.35
C HIS A 1191 7.34 46.54 24.54
N GLY A 1192 7.24 47.06 25.77
CA GLY A 1192 7.25 46.24 26.99
C GLY A 1192 6.07 45.27 27.10
N LEU A 1193 4.89 45.66 26.59
CA LEU A 1193 3.72 44.77 26.50
C LEU A 1193 3.90 43.70 25.40
N ALA A 1194 4.47 44.09 24.25
CA ALA A 1194 4.74 43.17 23.14
C ALA A 1194 5.79 42.12 23.49
N GLU A 1195 6.85 42.46 24.25
CA GLU A 1195 7.86 41.52 24.75
C GLU A 1195 7.28 40.41 25.64
N GLN A 1196 6.13 40.66 26.28
CA GLN A 1196 5.40 39.66 27.07
C GLN A 1196 4.48 38.77 26.21
N GLY A 1197 4.48 38.97 24.89
CA GLY A 1197 3.65 38.22 23.95
C GLY A 1197 2.19 38.68 23.93
N LEU A 1198 1.90 39.92 24.35
CA LEU A 1198 0.55 40.50 24.31
C LEU A 1198 0.32 41.24 22.99
N ARG A 1199 -0.89 41.09 22.42
CA ARG A 1199 -1.38 41.95 21.33
C ARG A 1199 -1.79 43.30 21.92
N VAL A 1200 -1.16 44.38 21.47
CA VAL A 1200 -1.36 45.73 22.02
C VAL A 1200 -2.27 46.54 21.09
N LEU A 1201 -3.23 47.26 21.67
CA LEU A 1201 -4.06 48.25 20.98
C LEU A 1201 -3.90 49.60 21.66
N ALA A 1202 -3.75 50.65 20.87
CA ALA A 1202 -3.86 52.02 21.35
C ALA A 1202 -5.32 52.47 21.29
N VAL A 1203 -5.72 53.29 22.26
CA VAL A 1203 -7.07 53.86 22.35
C VAL A 1203 -6.93 55.36 22.52
N ALA A 1204 -7.64 56.14 21.72
CA ALA A 1204 -7.60 57.59 21.75
C ALA A 1204 -9.04 58.15 21.77
N GLN A 1205 -9.23 59.31 22.40
CA GLN A 1205 -10.53 59.97 22.46
C GLN A 1205 -10.39 61.48 22.26
N ARG A 1206 -11.36 62.08 21.57
CA ARG A 1206 -11.42 63.54 21.31
C ARG A 1206 -12.85 64.06 21.36
N GLY A 1207 -13.05 65.26 21.91
CA GLY A 1207 -14.34 65.96 21.81
C GLY A 1207 -14.69 66.34 20.36
N TRP A 1208 -15.91 66.01 19.92
CA TRP A 1208 -16.47 66.29 18.61
C TRP A 1208 -17.20 67.64 18.61
N LYS A 1209 -16.84 68.53 17.68
CA LYS A 1209 -17.32 69.93 17.62
C LYS A 1209 -18.01 70.29 16.27
N HIS A 1210 -18.42 69.30 15.47
CA HIS A 1210 -19.09 69.57 14.19
C HIS A 1210 -20.63 69.62 14.37
N GLU A 1211 -21.28 70.63 13.79
CA GLU A 1211 -22.74 70.65 13.62
C GLU A 1211 -23.12 69.49 12.69
N THR A 1212 -23.90 68.53 13.21
CA THR A 1212 -24.40 67.38 12.46
C THR A 1212 -25.49 67.82 11.49
N ASP A 1213 -25.17 67.96 10.20
CA ASP A 1213 -26.17 67.79 9.13
C ASP A 1213 -26.29 66.29 8.84
N ASP A 1214 -27.51 65.80 8.61
CA ASP A 1214 -27.90 64.37 8.51
C ASP A 1214 -27.21 63.58 7.37
N ASP A 1215 -26.34 64.23 6.56
CA ASP A 1215 -25.60 63.62 5.44
C ASP A 1215 -24.07 63.45 5.71
N ASP A 1216 -23.53 63.92 6.84
CA ASP A 1216 -22.06 63.96 7.10
C ASP A 1216 -21.51 62.77 7.94
N THR A 1217 -22.21 61.63 7.92
CA THR A 1217 -21.78 60.35 8.55
C THR A 1217 -20.97 59.44 7.62
N ASP A 1218 -20.39 59.98 6.54
CA ASP A 1218 -19.52 59.22 5.64
C ASP A 1218 -18.21 58.81 6.35
N ALA A 1219 -17.75 57.58 6.10
CA ALA A 1219 -16.49 57.05 6.61
C ALA A 1219 -15.29 57.99 6.33
N ASP A 1220 -15.35 58.75 5.23
CA ASP A 1220 -14.37 59.76 4.85
C ASP A 1220 -14.29 60.96 5.81
N ALA A 1221 -15.43 61.38 6.40
CA ALA A 1221 -15.47 62.47 7.37
C ALA A 1221 -14.87 62.05 8.72
N VAL A 1222 -15.07 60.78 9.11
CA VAL A 1222 -14.46 60.18 10.31
C VAL A 1222 -12.95 60.01 10.13
N ASP A 1223 -12.47 59.55 8.97
CA ASP A 1223 -11.02 59.43 8.70
C ASP A 1223 -10.33 60.81 8.60
N ALA A 1224 -10.98 61.81 8.01
CA ALA A 1224 -10.48 63.18 8.02
C ALA A 1224 -10.36 63.76 9.44
N ALA A 1225 -11.33 63.46 10.32
CA ALA A 1225 -11.35 63.89 11.71
C ALA A 1225 -10.37 63.11 12.62
N ALA A 1226 -9.85 61.98 12.15
CA ALA A 1226 -8.88 61.13 12.85
C ALA A 1226 -7.41 61.59 12.67
N LYS A 1227 -7.12 62.62 11.84
CA LYS A 1227 -5.75 63.11 11.58
C LYS A 1227 -5.16 64.05 12.64
N ASN A 1228 -5.91 64.39 13.71
CA ASN A 1228 -5.51 65.34 14.76
C ASN A 1228 -6.23 65.01 16.10
N LEU A 1229 -5.90 63.88 16.72
CA LEU A 1229 -6.54 63.36 17.93
C LEU A 1229 -6.09 64.06 19.21
#